data_AF-A0A9D7NNP6-F1
#
_entry.id   AF-A0A9D7NNP6-F1
#
_cell.length_a   1.000
_cell.length_b   1.000
_cell.length_c   1.000
_cell.angle_alpha   90.00
_cell.angle_beta   90.00
_cell.angle_gamma   90.00
#
_symmetry.space_group_name_H-M   'P 1'
#
loop_
_entity.id
_entity.type
_entity.pdbx_description
1 polymer ?
#
loop_
_entity_poly.entity_id
_entity_poly.type
_entity_poly.pdbx_seq_one_letter_code
_entity_poly.pdbx_strand_id
1 'polypeptide(L)'
;MINRSLYFRDPTTLELLNNGVSKVSEIGRDAGQIRTLRFELLNFVCDGEYARGMERILSAYLGGLGKAEQRAVWVSGFFGSGKSHLVKVLRYLWEDYRFEDGATARSLVTLPTEISALLTELSNRAKPLGGLRAAAGTLGAGSMDNVRLAFIQLMLRAAGLPENLAQARFILWLRTSGLESKVQAALKQQNRDLAKEVLSLKLSIPLAEALVVADPKYATPANAQASIRDEFKDNSSPTVDDALKIVNQVFGKDSQLPCTLLVVDEIQQFISDKVQRAHDVQEIAEHVCTDLNSRLLLVGTGQSALHSATPALQRLQARFAVKVQLTDTDVESVIRKTVLRKKPEHEATLTQCLVANQGELARHLQGTRLAATHEDDALFVADYPLLPTRRRFWEKVLRNTDHSGTKAQLRSQLQIVFEATRQTAAAAVGSVVPADFIYDQISTDLLNSGELEREYDEIIRKQRDGTPDGNLRSSLCALVFLIGKLPRTPGADDGVRANAETLVDLLVADLTSDRPKLEQQVSKQLKQLVDQGQLMAVETEYRLQTREGAVWTHEFNRRRTTTLNDDQRIGAKRAELLREGARQALKPVSLQQGNSGTSRKLAFELSSARPSGAIDDLTLWLREGWSDDVKSVVNDARAAGVDSPMLFGYLPRLHHEELKQAIASQIAAQETLDAHGMTGGPETIEPRKAIETHLAVAQHRIGELLGHVIGGAKVFLGGGQEANGIELADKVQDSADSAMVRLFPQFSEADHVNWGQVVSRLGAGDVAALSSVNFQGNPTQHPVCRRVLEHIGAGKKGKDLRDNFKGAPYGWPQDAIDGALYVMLVAGNLRATVNGQPVNASLPQNQLGTASFYVDVPPLDVQQRLNLKALFQKAGITTQNGKESEAAALALNKLLALAASAGGAAPRPEEPDTQAVTALQMLSGNAQLLKIHEQKDDLAAKLATWKKSGDAITKRWPGWERLQDFQRFATGLSEAEATAVSIAAITEGRGLLAEPDPVPELTKQLATALRLALGKLQDDLADAFSKGEAKLAASPVWAGRTDEQRATIATACQLSPPPKAAIGTEDEILAALNARSLSDRRNLLDAVPQRFARALEEAGKLATPDGVRVPLPAAVIKTTEELDQWLAGVRQQVMSKLEKGPVIL
;
A
#
# COMPACT_ATOMS: atom_id res chain seq x y z
N MET A 1 -17.79 24.94 -8.36
CA MET A 1 -16.46 24.49 -8.85
C MET A 1 -16.65 23.21 -9.64
N ILE A 2 -15.75 22.87 -10.57
CA ILE A 2 -15.77 21.58 -11.30
C ILE A 2 -14.60 20.68 -10.89
N ASN A 3 -14.71 19.39 -11.14
CA ASN A 3 -13.68 18.40 -10.80
C ASN A 3 -12.33 18.73 -11.43
N ARG A 4 -12.29 19.13 -12.72
CA ARG A 4 -11.06 19.48 -13.44
C ARG A 4 -10.18 20.48 -12.71
N SER A 5 -10.76 21.47 -12.04
CA SER A 5 -10.00 22.48 -11.29
C SER A 5 -9.27 21.91 -10.06
N LEU A 6 -9.74 20.80 -9.48
CA LEU A 6 -9.18 20.23 -8.24
C LEU A 6 -7.78 19.62 -8.41
N TYR A 7 -7.43 19.16 -9.61
CA TYR A 7 -6.21 18.39 -9.86
C TYR A 7 -4.99 19.29 -10.06
N PHE A 8 -3.84 18.85 -9.57
CA PHE A 8 -2.54 19.50 -9.76
C PHE A 8 -2.09 19.49 -11.23
N ARG A 9 -2.54 18.51 -12.00
CA ARG A 9 -2.34 18.39 -13.46
C ARG A 9 -3.72 18.15 -14.08
N ASP A 10 -4.09 18.92 -15.10
CA ASP A 10 -5.42 18.80 -15.72
C ASP A 10 -5.55 17.46 -16.47
N PRO A 11 -6.43 16.54 -16.02
CA PRO A 11 -6.55 15.20 -16.60
C PRO A 11 -6.99 15.23 -18.07
N THR A 12 -7.64 16.32 -18.52
CA THR A 12 -8.06 16.48 -19.92
C THR A 12 -6.90 16.81 -20.87
N THR A 13 -5.75 17.25 -20.34
CA THR A 13 -4.53 17.61 -21.10
C THR A 13 -3.33 16.71 -20.82
N LEU A 14 -3.34 15.96 -19.71
CA LEU A 14 -2.33 14.98 -19.38
C LEU A 14 -2.36 13.83 -20.42
N GLU A 15 -1.21 13.50 -21.02
CA GLU A 15 -1.10 12.35 -21.94
C GLU A 15 -0.35 11.20 -21.24
N LEU A 16 -0.98 10.04 -21.06
CA LEU A 16 -0.27 8.81 -20.66
C LEU A 16 0.53 8.24 -21.84
N LEU A 17 1.67 8.87 -22.14
CA LEU A 17 2.58 8.44 -23.22
C LEU A 17 2.93 6.94 -23.09
N ASN A 18 3.04 6.26 -24.23
CA ASN A 18 3.16 4.79 -24.35
C ASN A 18 1.99 3.96 -23.77
N ASN A 19 0.82 4.53 -23.45
CA ASN A 19 -0.31 3.80 -22.82
C ASN A 19 0.13 3.05 -21.53
N GLY A 20 0.98 3.71 -20.73
CA GLY A 20 1.58 3.16 -19.52
C GLY A 20 2.66 2.08 -19.73
N VAL A 21 3.15 1.86 -20.96
CA VAL A 21 4.18 0.85 -21.26
C VAL A 21 5.58 1.46 -21.37
N SER A 22 6.34 1.42 -20.29
CA SER A 22 7.78 1.70 -20.34
C SER A 22 8.53 0.60 -21.13
N LYS A 23 8.71 0.80 -22.44
CA LYS A 23 9.65 -0.02 -23.24
C LYS A 23 11.09 0.32 -22.85
N VAL A 24 11.89 -0.71 -22.57
CA VAL A 24 13.33 -0.58 -22.32
C VAL A 24 14.08 -0.59 -23.65
N SER A 25 14.47 0.59 -24.11
CA SER A 25 15.28 0.78 -25.32
C SER A 25 16.12 2.04 -25.22
N GLU A 26 17.16 2.11 -26.03
CA GLU A 26 18.00 3.30 -26.20
C GLU A 26 17.30 4.33 -27.10
N ILE A 27 17.39 5.60 -26.74
CA ILE A 27 16.57 6.72 -27.28
C ILE A 27 17.12 7.28 -28.60
N GLY A 28 18.41 7.03 -28.88
CA GLY A 28 19.12 7.65 -29.98
C GLY A 28 19.11 9.19 -29.87
N ARG A 29 18.54 9.84 -30.88
CA ARG A 29 18.31 11.30 -30.93
C ARG A 29 16.88 11.65 -31.33
N ASP A 30 15.92 10.73 -31.14
CA ASP A 30 14.54 10.99 -31.54
C ASP A 30 13.82 11.90 -30.55
N ALA A 31 13.27 13.03 -31.03
CA ALA A 31 12.61 14.02 -30.18
C ALA A 31 11.35 13.47 -29.49
N GLY A 32 10.62 12.55 -30.13
CA GLY A 32 9.45 11.89 -29.54
C GLY A 32 9.82 10.96 -28.40
N GLN A 33 10.87 10.15 -28.57
CA GLN A 33 11.39 9.28 -27.51
C GLN A 33 12.06 10.08 -26.38
N ILE A 34 12.71 11.21 -26.67
CA ILE A 34 13.26 12.12 -25.64
C ILE A 34 12.13 12.77 -24.82
N ARG A 35 11.05 13.26 -25.48
CA ARG A 35 9.83 13.76 -24.81
C ARG A 35 9.23 12.67 -23.91
N THR A 36 9.24 11.43 -24.39
CA THR A 36 8.71 10.25 -23.66
C THR A 36 9.57 9.90 -22.43
N LEU A 37 10.90 9.88 -22.54
CA LEU A 37 11.77 9.71 -21.35
C LEU A 37 11.51 10.82 -20.33
N ARG A 38 11.45 12.09 -20.78
CA ARG A 38 11.24 13.22 -19.88
C ARG A 38 9.91 13.07 -19.12
N PHE A 39 8.86 12.62 -19.80
CA PHE A 39 7.58 12.30 -19.17
C PHE A 39 7.69 11.14 -18.17
N GLU A 40 8.32 10.03 -18.52
CA GLU A 40 8.51 8.87 -17.62
C GLU A 40 9.26 9.29 -16.33
N LEU A 41 10.37 10.04 -16.46
CA LEU A 41 11.13 10.57 -15.32
C LEU A 41 10.31 11.55 -14.47
N LEU A 42 9.57 12.49 -15.09
CA LEU A 42 8.71 13.45 -14.40
C LEU A 42 7.54 12.81 -13.63
N ASN A 43 7.20 11.55 -13.95
CA ASN A 43 6.14 10.75 -13.33
C ASN A 43 6.68 9.61 -12.45
N PHE A 44 7.99 9.40 -12.37
CA PHE A 44 8.55 8.29 -11.60
C PHE A 44 8.47 8.57 -10.09
N VAL A 45 7.66 7.77 -9.40
CA VAL A 45 7.52 7.80 -7.94
C VAL A 45 8.53 6.82 -7.34
N CYS A 46 9.62 7.34 -6.78
CA CYS A 46 10.63 6.55 -6.08
C CYS A 46 10.25 6.39 -4.60
N ASP A 47 9.37 5.44 -4.32
CA ASP A 47 8.77 5.18 -3.00
C ASP A 47 8.65 3.67 -2.76
N GLY A 48 8.20 3.22 -1.59
CA GLY A 48 7.74 1.83 -1.39
C GLY A 48 8.77 0.73 -1.72
N GLU A 49 8.40 -0.27 -2.53
CA GLU A 49 9.33 -1.28 -3.08
C GLU A 49 10.25 -0.70 -4.17
N TYR A 50 9.82 0.34 -4.92
CA TYR A 50 10.67 0.99 -5.93
C TYR A 50 11.91 1.65 -5.31
N ALA A 51 11.73 2.35 -4.19
CA ALA A 51 12.84 2.93 -3.41
C ALA A 51 13.77 1.84 -2.86
N ARG A 52 13.22 0.85 -2.13
CA ARG A 52 13.99 -0.28 -1.57
C ARG A 52 14.68 -1.12 -2.66
N GLY A 53 14.09 -1.18 -3.86
CA GLY A 53 14.67 -1.79 -5.05
C GLY A 53 15.91 -1.03 -5.54
N MET A 54 15.81 0.29 -5.75
CA MET A 54 16.97 1.12 -6.10
C MET A 54 18.06 1.07 -5.03
N GLU A 55 17.69 1.15 -3.75
CA GLU A 55 18.60 1.09 -2.61
C GLU A 55 19.43 -0.20 -2.64
N ARG A 56 18.76 -1.36 -2.78
CA ARG A 56 19.42 -2.68 -2.87
C ARG A 56 20.38 -2.78 -4.06
N ILE A 57 19.97 -2.26 -5.23
CA ILE A 57 20.78 -2.30 -6.46
C ILE A 57 22.06 -1.47 -6.31
N LEU A 58 21.92 -0.21 -5.90
CA LEU A 58 23.03 0.73 -5.76
C LEU A 58 23.97 0.30 -4.63
N SER A 59 23.43 -0.07 -3.46
CA SER A 59 24.22 -0.51 -2.32
C SER A 59 24.97 -1.82 -2.59
N ALA A 60 24.38 -2.76 -3.32
CA ALA A 60 25.07 -3.99 -3.72
C ALA A 60 26.26 -3.70 -4.64
N TYR A 61 26.10 -2.81 -5.62
CA TYR A 61 27.18 -2.43 -6.53
C TYR A 61 28.30 -1.66 -5.83
N LEU A 62 27.96 -0.66 -5.01
CA LEU A 62 28.90 0.14 -4.22
C LEU A 62 29.63 -0.73 -3.18
N GLY A 63 28.96 -1.75 -2.64
CA GLY A 63 29.54 -2.77 -1.78
C GLY A 63 30.34 -3.86 -2.52
N GLY A 64 30.19 -4.00 -3.85
CA GLY A 64 30.96 -4.90 -4.71
C GLY A 64 32.19 -4.24 -5.35
N LEU A 65 32.16 -2.92 -5.55
CA LEU A 65 33.24 -2.15 -6.19
C LEU A 65 34.59 -2.37 -5.48
N GLY A 66 35.54 -2.96 -6.22
CA GLY A 66 36.90 -3.27 -5.70
C GLY A 66 37.06 -4.66 -5.08
N LYS A 67 36.04 -5.53 -5.15
CA LYS A 67 36.15 -6.96 -4.77
C LYS A 67 36.49 -7.83 -5.99
N ALA A 68 36.67 -9.13 -5.78
CA ALA A 68 36.94 -10.11 -6.83
C ALA A 68 35.72 -10.41 -7.75
N GLU A 69 34.50 -10.16 -7.27
CA GLU A 69 33.25 -10.36 -8.02
C GLU A 69 32.25 -9.23 -7.76
N GLN A 70 31.45 -8.90 -8.79
CA GLN A 70 30.19 -8.18 -8.62
C GLN A 70 29.02 -9.13 -8.43
N ARG A 71 27.89 -8.59 -7.94
CA ARG A 71 26.67 -9.37 -7.68
C ARG A 71 25.55 -8.95 -8.62
N ALA A 72 25.21 -9.82 -9.56
CA ALA A 72 24.10 -9.58 -10.47
C ALA A 72 22.75 -9.49 -9.72
N VAL A 73 21.85 -8.66 -10.24
CA VAL A 73 20.53 -8.37 -9.66
C VAL A 73 19.41 -9.02 -10.46
N TRP A 74 18.52 -9.75 -9.80
CA TRP A 74 17.23 -10.17 -10.36
C TRP A 74 16.12 -9.25 -9.86
N VAL A 75 15.44 -8.56 -10.78
CA VAL A 75 14.24 -7.76 -10.52
C VAL A 75 13.02 -8.58 -10.94
N SER A 76 12.23 -9.03 -9.97
CA SER A 76 11.02 -9.81 -10.20
C SER A 76 9.76 -9.14 -9.65
N GLY A 77 8.63 -9.70 -10.07
CA GLY A 77 7.28 -9.19 -9.83
C GLY A 77 6.37 -9.70 -10.93
N PHE A 78 5.06 -9.56 -10.73
CA PHE A 78 4.05 -9.86 -11.74
C PHE A 78 4.22 -8.98 -13.00
N PHE A 79 3.53 -9.27 -14.10
CA PHE A 79 3.51 -8.36 -15.26
C PHE A 79 2.88 -7.02 -14.85
N GLY A 80 3.18 -5.91 -15.54
CA GLY A 80 2.66 -4.59 -15.16
C GLY A 80 3.10 -3.98 -13.81
N SER A 81 3.74 -4.72 -12.89
CA SER A 81 4.39 -4.21 -11.67
C SER A 81 5.48 -3.15 -11.92
N GLY A 82 5.85 -2.95 -13.18
CA GLY A 82 6.75 -1.90 -13.64
C GLY A 82 8.23 -2.20 -13.48
N LYS A 83 8.62 -3.49 -13.40
CA LYS A 83 10.02 -3.96 -13.50
C LYS A 83 10.82 -3.19 -14.56
N SER A 84 10.30 -3.20 -15.80
CA SER A 84 10.86 -2.50 -16.97
C SER A 84 10.97 -0.98 -16.78
N HIS A 85 10.05 -0.36 -16.03
CA HIS A 85 10.08 1.08 -15.72
C HIS A 85 11.16 1.41 -14.70
N LEU A 86 11.24 0.63 -13.60
CA LEU A 86 12.28 0.74 -12.59
C LEU A 86 13.68 0.64 -13.19
N VAL A 87 13.94 -0.39 -14.03
CA VAL A 87 15.27 -0.59 -14.63
C VAL A 87 15.57 0.41 -15.75
N LYS A 88 14.56 0.90 -16.49
CA LYS A 88 14.74 1.98 -17.46
C LYS A 88 15.13 3.28 -16.77
N VAL A 89 14.39 3.69 -15.74
CA VAL A 89 14.69 4.92 -14.99
C VAL A 89 16.05 4.80 -14.30
N LEU A 90 16.39 3.64 -13.72
CA LEU A 90 17.74 3.36 -13.23
C LEU A 90 18.83 3.61 -14.29
N ARG A 91 18.65 3.18 -15.54
CA ARG A 91 19.62 3.42 -16.64
C ARG A 91 19.84 4.91 -16.95
N TYR A 92 18.86 5.77 -16.75
CA TYR A 92 19.02 7.22 -16.97
C TYR A 92 19.50 7.96 -15.70
N LEU A 93 19.13 7.49 -14.51
CA LEU A 93 19.66 7.98 -13.24
C LEU A 93 21.14 7.60 -13.03
N TRP A 94 21.58 6.45 -13.56
CA TRP A 94 22.96 5.97 -13.45
C TRP A 94 23.93 6.95 -14.12
N GLU A 95 23.76 7.24 -15.42
CA GLU A 95 24.57 8.23 -16.16
C GLU A 95 24.23 9.70 -15.84
N ASP A 96 23.15 9.94 -15.09
CA ASP A 96 22.49 11.24 -14.91
C ASP A 96 22.23 11.99 -16.22
N TYR A 97 21.50 11.33 -17.13
CA TYR A 97 21.27 11.80 -18.49
C TYR A 97 20.81 13.26 -18.56
N ARG A 98 21.52 14.09 -19.34
CA ARG A 98 21.32 15.54 -19.40
C ARG A 98 20.57 15.95 -20.67
N PHE A 99 19.53 16.75 -20.48
CA PHE A 99 18.67 17.32 -21.52
C PHE A 99 19.21 18.67 -22.01
N GLU A 100 18.74 19.12 -23.17
CA GLU A 100 19.18 20.37 -23.82
C GLU A 100 18.84 21.63 -23.00
N ASP A 101 17.76 21.60 -22.20
CA ASP A 101 17.40 22.66 -21.24
C ASP A 101 18.26 22.66 -19.97
N GLY A 102 19.36 21.89 -19.96
CA GLY A 102 20.32 21.80 -18.87
C GLY A 102 19.93 20.86 -17.73
N ALA A 103 18.66 20.44 -17.65
CA ALA A 103 18.14 19.51 -16.65
C ALA A 103 18.80 18.12 -16.75
N THR A 104 18.93 17.43 -15.63
CA THR A 104 19.45 16.04 -15.57
C THR A 104 18.38 15.05 -15.10
N ALA A 105 18.55 13.75 -15.38
CA ALA A 105 17.58 12.73 -14.99
C ALA A 105 17.29 12.73 -13.48
N ARG A 106 18.31 12.91 -12.63
CA ARG A 106 18.18 13.03 -11.17
C ARG A 106 17.46 14.30 -10.74
N SER A 107 17.48 15.36 -11.56
CA SER A 107 16.74 16.61 -11.31
C SER A 107 15.25 16.55 -11.72
N LEU A 108 14.83 15.51 -12.45
CA LEU A 108 13.44 15.32 -12.89
C LEU A 108 12.66 14.30 -12.05
N VAL A 109 13.37 13.39 -11.39
CA VAL A 109 12.79 12.36 -10.50
C VAL A 109 12.83 12.83 -9.06
N THR A 110 11.71 12.72 -8.34
CA THR A 110 11.67 12.97 -6.89
C THR A 110 12.24 11.76 -6.15
N LEU A 111 13.50 11.85 -5.73
CA LEU A 111 14.26 10.77 -5.11
C LEU A 111 14.31 10.89 -3.57
N PRO A 112 14.22 9.78 -2.81
CA PRO A 112 14.56 9.77 -1.39
C PRO A 112 16.02 10.15 -1.15
N THR A 113 16.30 10.75 0.01
CA THR A 113 17.63 11.23 0.42
C THR A 113 18.68 10.12 0.36
N GLU A 114 18.29 8.90 0.72
CA GLU A 114 19.10 7.70 0.73
C GLU A 114 19.53 7.30 -0.69
N ILE A 115 18.61 7.35 -1.66
CA ILE A 115 18.87 7.04 -3.08
C ILE A 115 19.73 8.14 -3.72
N SER A 116 19.45 9.41 -3.39
CA SER A 116 20.24 10.56 -3.84
C SER A 116 21.70 10.49 -3.33
N ALA A 117 21.89 10.09 -2.08
CA ALA A 117 23.21 9.86 -1.50
C ALA A 117 23.97 8.72 -2.21
N LEU A 118 23.32 7.58 -2.45
CA LEU A 118 23.92 6.44 -3.16
C LEU A 118 24.30 6.78 -4.62
N LEU A 119 23.44 7.53 -5.33
CA LEU A 119 23.74 8.01 -6.69
C LEU A 119 24.87 9.05 -6.71
N THR A 120 24.97 9.88 -5.68
CA THR A 120 26.09 10.84 -5.49
C THR A 120 27.39 10.11 -5.17
N GLU A 121 27.35 9.08 -4.32
CA GLU A 121 28.52 8.24 -4.04
C GLU A 121 28.99 7.49 -5.29
N LEU A 122 28.08 6.89 -6.05
CA LEU A 122 28.34 6.26 -7.34
C LEU A 122 29.08 7.23 -8.28
N SER A 123 28.58 8.45 -8.44
CA SER A 123 29.25 9.48 -9.25
C SER A 123 30.62 9.90 -8.71
N ASN A 124 30.83 9.91 -7.40
CA ASN A 124 32.12 10.26 -6.81
C ASN A 124 33.15 9.12 -6.94
N ARG A 125 32.75 7.86 -6.70
CA ARG A 125 33.62 6.68 -6.90
C ARG A 125 33.95 6.44 -8.38
N ALA A 126 33.05 6.80 -9.30
CA ALA A 126 33.24 6.59 -10.73
C ALA A 126 34.21 7.59 -11.40
N LYS A 127 34.36 8.81 -10.88
CA LYS A 127 35.28 9.84 -11.42
C LYS A 127 36.71 9.33 -11.69
N PRO A 128 37.44 8.72 -10.73
CA PRO A 128 38.78 8.17 -10.97
C PRO A 128 38.79 6.88 -11.81
N LEU A 129 37.63 6.34 -12.20
CA LEU A 129 37.47 5.07 -12.91
C LEU A 129 37.06 5.24 -14.38
N GLY A 130 37.15 6.45 -14.93
CA GLY A 130 36.70 6.75 -16.31
C GLY A 130 35.23 7.16 -16.43
N GLY A 131 34.51 7.30 -15.31
CA GLY A 131 33.13 7.79 -15.27
C GLY A 131 32.08 6.68 -15.24
N LEU A 132 30.87 7.02 -15.69
CA LEU A 132 29.67 6.19 -15.64
C LEU A 132 29.23 5.81 -17.05
N ARG A 133 28.75 4.57 -17.20
CA ARG A 133 28.10 4.06 -18.42
C ARG A 133 26.86 3.26 -18.08
N ALA A 134 25.85 3.30 -18.95
CA ALA A 134 24.70 2.42 -18.84
C ALA A 134 24.17 2.00 -20.21
N ALA A 135 23.67 0.77 -20.31
CA ALA A 135 23.01 0.22 -21.48
C ALA A 135 21.78 -0.61 -21.06
N ALA A 136 20.66 -0.49 -21.78
CA ALA A 136 19.42 -1.17 -21.42
C ALA A 136 18.58 -1.66 -22.61
N GLY A 137 18.07 -2.89 -22.53
CA GLY A 137 17.06 -3.40 -23.47
C GLY A 137 16.82 -4.91 -23.43
N THR A 138 16.00 -5.39 -24.35
CA THR A 138 15.58 -6.80 -24.47
C THR A 138 16.45 -7.59 -25.46
N LEU A 139 16.83 -8.83 -25.13
CA LEU A 139 17.58 -9.72 -26.02
C LEU A 139 16.81 -10.13 -27.29
N GLY A 140 15.47 -10.17 -27.24
CA GLY A 140 14.62 -10.55 -28.38
C GLY A 140 14.56 -9.56 -29.55
N ALA A 141 15.16 -8.37 -29.41
CA ALA A 141 15.12 -7.31 -30.41
C ALA A 141 16.21 -7.45 -31.50
N GLY A 142 16.65 -8.67 -31.82
CA GLY A 142 17.80 -8.95 -32.70
C GLY A 142 17.82 -10.41 -33.13
N SER A 143 19.01 -11.04 -33.12
CA SER A 143 19.13 -12.47 -33.44
C SER A 143 18.47 -13.36 -32.38
N MET A 144 17.28 -13.89 -32.68
CA MET A 144 16.47 -14.60 -31.69
C MET A 144 17.06 -15.92 -31.18
N ASP A 145 18.03 -16.54 -31.86
CA ASP A 145 18.51 -17.89 -31.53
C ASP A 145 19.95 -17.99 -30.98
N ASN A 146 20.70 -16.89 -30.88
CA ASN A 146 22.00 -16.89 -30.20
C ASN A 146 22.08 -15.81 -29.11
N VAL A 147 22.14 -16.25 -27.84
CA VAL A 147 22.13 -15.37 -26.67
C VAL A 147 23.35 -14.46 -26.61
N ARG A 148 24.55 -14.99 -26.90
CA ARG A 148 25.81 -14.24 -26.85
C ARG A 148 25.83 -13.15 -27.94
N LEU A 149 25.30 -13.44 -29.12
CA LEU A 149 25.12 -12.44 -30.19
C LEU A 149 24.08 -11.38 -29.81
N ALA A 150 22.91 -11.77 -29.28
CA ALA A 150 21.89 -10.82 -28.84
C ALA A 150 22.41 -9.86 -27.73
N PHE A 151 23.22 -10.39 -26.80
CA PHE A 151 23.89 -9.62 -25.76
C PHE A 151 24.90 -8.62 -26.35
N ILE A 152 25.72 -9.05 -27.31
CA ILE A 152 26.63 -8.17 -28.07
C ILE A 152 25.85 -7.09 -28.82
N GLN A 153 24.77 -7.44 -29.51
CA GLN A 153 23.93 -6.51 -30.27
C GLN A 153 23.35 -5.39 -29.39
N LEU A 154 22.96 -5.72 -28.16
CA LEU A 154 22.51 -4.73 -27.19
C LEU A 154 23.62 -3.69 -26.84
N MET A 155 24.88 -4.13 -26.70
CA MET A 155 26.01 -3.25 -26.39
C MET A 155 26.40 -2.37 -27.58
N LEU A 156 26.34 -2.91 -28.79
CA LEU A 156 26.55 -2.16 -30.03
C LEU A 156 25.47 -1.08 -30.20
N ARG A 157 24.19 -1.42 -29.98
CA ARG A 157 23.07 -0.48 -30.02
C ARG A 157 23.23 0.67 -29.03
N ALA A 158 23.60 0.38 -27.78
CA ALA A 158 23.86 1.42 -26.76
C ALA A 158 25.06 2.31 -27.08
N ALA A 159 26.01 1.82 -27.88
CA ALA A 159 27.14 2.59 -28.38
C ALA A 159 26.85 3.43 -29.63
N GLY A 160 25.64 3.32 -30.21
CA GLY A 160 25.32 3.87 -31.53
C GLY A 160 26.09 3.20 -32.68
N LEU A 161 26.52 1.95 -32.50
CA LEU A 161 27.21 1.14 -33.52
C LEU A 161 26.23 0.23 -34.27
N PRO A 162 26.55 -0.19 -35.51
CA PRO A 162 25.75 -1.17 -36.24
C PRO A 162 25.64 -2.51 -35.49
N GLU A 163 24.46 -3.13 -35.53
CA GLU A 163 24.20 -4.40 -34.84
C GLU A 163 24.74 -5.64 -35.57
N ASN A 164 25.33 -5.48 -36.76
CA ASN A 164 26.15 -6.52 -37.36
C ASN A 164 27.56 -6.47 -36.74
N LEU A 165 28.02 -7.61 -36.20
CA LEU A 165 29.28 -7.70 -35.46
C LEU A 165 30.53 -7.41 -36.33
N ALA A 166 30.51 -7.72 -37.63
CA ALA A 166 31.61 -7.39 -38.54
C ALA A 166 31.69 -5.86 -38.81
N GLN A 167 30.53 -5.23 -39.05
CA GLN A 167 30.40 -3.78 -39.24
C GLN A 167 30.84 -3.00 -37.99
N ALA A 168 30.43 -3.45 -36.80
CA ALA A 168 30.90 -2.86 -35.55
C ALA A 168 32.40 -3.07 -35.32
N ARG A 169 32.94 -4.28 -35.54
CA ARG A 169 34.38 -4.56 -35.41
C ARG A 169 35.23 -3.68 -36.31
N PHE A 170 34.77 -3.39 -37.54
CA PHE A 170 35.46 -2.48 -38.44
C PHE A 170 35.52 -1.04 -37.89
N ILE A 171 34.42 -0.50 -37.36
CA ILE A 171 34.41 0.84 -36.75
C ILE A 171 35.25 0.90 -35.47
N LEU A 172 35.19 -0.14 -34.62
CA LEU A 172 36.02 -0.26 -33.43
C LEU A 172 37.51 -0.35 -33.78
N TRP A 173 37.86 -1.08 -34.85
CA TRP A 173 39.22 -1.16 -35.38
C TRP A 173 39.72 0.18 -35.94
N LEU A 174 38.88 0.92 -36.68
CA LEU A 174 39.21 2.27 -37.15
C LEU A 174 39.50 3.23 -35.98
N ARG A 175 38.81 3.06 -34.84
CA ARG A 175 39.05 3.81 -33.59
C ARG A 175 40.38 3.44 -32.96
N THR A 176 40.60 2.16 -32.66
CA THR A 176 41.85 1.71 -32.01
C THR A 176 43.09 1.95 -32.86
N SER A 177 42.95 1.98 -34.19
CA SER A 177 44.05 2.25 -35.13
C SER A 177 44.27 3.75 -35.42
N GLY A 178 43.47 4.66 -34.84
CA GLY A 178 43.57 6.10 -35.11
C GLY A 178 43.22 6.52 -36.54
N LEU A 179 42.46 5.69 -37.27
CA LEU A 179 42.11 5.91 -38.68
C LEU A 179 40.71 6.52 -38.88
N GLU A 180 39.80 6.41 -37.91
CA GLU A 180 38.39 6.85 -38.04
C GLU A 180 38.27 8.29 -38.56
N SER A 181 39.02 9.24 -37.99
CA SER A 181 38.98 10.66 -38.39
C SER A 181 39.47 10.90 -39.82
N LYS A 182 40.50 10.18 -40.26
CA LYS A 182 41.02 10.27 -41.64
C LYS A 182 40.02 9.69 -42.65
N VAL A 183 39.45 8.52 -42.35
CA VAL A 183 38.45 7.87 -43.21
C VAL A 183 37.18 8.74 -43.29
N GLN A 184 36.72 9.31 -42.17
CA GLN A 184 35.60 10.26 -42.17
C GLN A 184 35.91 11.53 -42.99
N ALA A 185 37.14 12.05 -42.94
CA ALA A 185 37.52 13.22 -43.73
C ALA A 185 37.54 12.91 -45.24
N ALA A 186 38.12 11.78 -45.65
CA ALA A 186 38.13 11.33 -47.05
C ALA A 186 36.71 11.05 -47.58
N LEU A 187 35.85 10.38 -46.81
CA LEU A 187 34.45 10.17 -47.19
C LEU A 187 33.68 11.49 -47.32
N LYS A 188 33.91 12.47 -46.43
CA LYS A 188 33.28 13.80 -46.52
C LYS A 188 33.69 14.55 -47.79
N GLN A 189 34.92 14.42 -48.27
CA GLN A 189 35.33 14.98 -49.56
C GLN A 189 34.56 14.38 -50.76
N GLN A 190 34.03 13.15 -50.61
CA GLN A 190 33.16 12.49 -51.58
C GLN A 190 31.65 12.71 -51.31
N ASN A 191 31.27 13.58 -50.36
CA ASN A 191 29.90 13.71 -49.83
C ASN A 191 29.29 12.39 -49.31
N ARG A 192 30.13 11.47 -48.82
CA ARG A 192 29.73 10.21 -48.17
C ARG A 192 29.83 10.29 -46.65
N ASP A 193 29.14 9.36 -45.99
CA ASP A 193 29.12 9.22 -44.54
C ASP A 193 29.55 7.81 -44.12
N LEU A 194 30.37 7.71 -43.07
CA LEU A 194 30.94 6.44 -42.62
C LEU A 194 29.86 5.47 -42.11
N ALA A 195 28.86 5.95 -41.38
CA ALA A 195 27.82 5.09 -40.83
C ALA A 195 26.94 4.49 -41.94
N LYS A 196 26.70 5.22 -43.04
CA LYS A 196 26.03 4.71 -44.24
C LYS A 196 26.89 3.72 -45.04
N GLU A 197 28.14 4.05 -45.34
CA GLU A 197 28.99 3.19 -46.19
C GLU A 197 29.33 1.84 -45.51
N VAL A 198 29.47 1.82 -44.18
CA VAL A 198 29.73 0.59 -43.41
C VAL A 198 28.53 -0.40 -43.46
N LEU A 199 27.30 0.05 -43.73
CA LEU A 199 26.19 -0.88 -43.99
C LEU A 199 26.48 -1.79 -45.21
N SER A 200 27.29 -1.31 -46.16
CA SER A 200 27.78 -2.05 -47.33
C SER A 200 29.26 -2.43 -47.22
N LEU A 201 29.80 -2.62 -45.99
CA LEU A 201 31.22 -2.83 -45.67
C LEU A 201 32.05 -3.61 -46.71
N LYS A 202 31.55 -4.76 -47.16
CA LYS A 202 32.27 -5.70 -48.04
C LYS A 202 32.25 -5.33 -49.54
N LEU A 203 31.43 -4.33 -49.90
CA LEU A 203 31.13 -3.91 -51.27
C LEU A 203 31.40 -2.41 -51.52
N SER A 204 31.38 -1.56 -50.50
CA SER A 204 31.60 -0.11 -50.67
C SER A 204 32.99 0.18 -51.24
N ILE A 205 33.03 0.77 -52.43
CA ILE A 205 34.24 1.28 -53.07
C ILE A 205 34.70 2.59 -52.40
N PRO A 206 33.82 3.58 -52.13
CA PRO A 206 34.17 4.79 -51.36
C PRO A 206 34.87 4.51 -50.03
N LEU A 207 34.41 3.50 -49.27
CA LEU A 207 34.99 3.13 -47.99
C LEU A 207 36.43 2.58 -48.14
N ALA A 208 36.68 1.83 -49.20
CA ALA A 208 37.98 1.26 -49.50
C ALA A 208 38.97 2.31 -50.03
N GLU A 209 38.50 3.26 -50.87
CA GLU A 209 39.27 4.43 -51.27
C GLU A 209 39.66 5.30 -50.07
N ALA A 210 38.70 5.62 -49.20
CA ALA A 210 38.94 6.37 -47.98
C ALA A 210 39.92 5.68 -47.02
N LEU A 211 39.93 4.33 -47.00
CA LEU A 211 40.88 3.56 -46.20
C LEU A 211 42.31 3.60 -46.78
N VAL A 212 42.48 3.55 -48.11
CA VAL A 212 43.79 3.73 -48.78
C VAL A 212 44.35 5.14 -48.54
N VAL A 213 43.48 6.16 -48.54
CA VAL A 213 43.87 7.54 -48.20
C VAL A 213 44.26 7.69 -46.71
N ALA A 214 43.58 6.96 -45.81
CA ALA A 214 43.88 7.00 -44.39
C ALA A 214 45.16 6.24 -44.00
N ASP A 215 45.42 5.12 -44.68
CA ASP A 215 46.53 4.19 -44.46
C ASP A 215 47.09 3.66 -45.80
N PRO A 216 48.23 4.22 -46.27
CA PRO A 216 48.82 3.87 -47.56
C PRO A 216 49.22 2.40 -47.72
N LYS A 217 49.30 1.60 -46.64
CA LYS A 217 49.76 0.20 -46.70
C LYS A 217 48.92 -0.69 -47.63
N TYR A 218 47.67 -0.31 -47.87
CA TYR A 218 46.76 -1.04 -48.75
C TYR A 218 47.08 -0.84 -50.25
N ALA A 219 47.69 0.29 -50.63
CA ALA A 219 48.05 0.71 -51.99
C ALA A 219 46.91 0.85 -53.02
N THR A 220 45.86 0.01 -53.00
CA THR A 220 44.71 0.08 -53.92
C THR A 220 43.38 -0.19 -53.21
N PRO A 221 42.24 0.35 -53.69
CA PRO A 221 40.92 0.05 -53.11
C PRO A 221 40.55 -1.45 -53.21
N ALA A 222 41.05 -2.16 -54.22
CA ALA A 222 40.83 -3.60 -54.36
C ALA A 222 41.50 -4.40 -53.22
N ASN A 223 42.74 -4.05 -52.86
CA ASN A 223 43.45 -4.64 -51.73
C ASN A 223 42.78 -4.29 -50.39
N ALA A 224 42.33 -3.04 -50.23
CA ALA A 224 41.59 -2.61 -49.04
C ALA A 224 40.26 -3.39 -48.90
N GLN A 225 39.49 -3.58 -49.98
CA GLN A 225 38.30 -4.46 -49.94
C GLN A 225 38.66 -5.92 -49.64
N ALA A 226 39.78 -6.45 -50.15
CA ALA A 226 40.20 -7.82 -49.87
C ALA A 226 40.52 -8.02 -48.38
N SER A 227 41.31 -7.13 -47.78
CA SER A 227 41.58 -7.07 -46.33
C SER A 227 40.27 -6.94 -45.54
N ILE A 228 39.38 -6.00 -45.90
CA ILE A 228 38.09 -5.82 -45.22
C ILE A 228 37.26 -7.11 -45.22
N ARG A 229 37.21 -7.84 -46.34
CA ARG A 229 36.44 -9.10 -46.43
C ARG A 229 37.07 -10.25 -45.64
N ASP A 230 38.40 -10.28 -45.51
CA ASP A 230 39.11 -11.36 -44.81
C ASP A 230 39.24 -11.12 -43.30
N GLU A 231 39.46 -9.88 -42.87
CA GLU A 231 39.57 -9.51 -41.46
C GLU A 231 38.19 -9.38 -40.78
N PHE A 232 37.18 -8.85 -41.49
CA PHE A 232 35.83 -8.60 -40.95
C PHE A 232 34.79 -9.58 -41.52
N LYS A 233 35.04 -10.87 -41.26
CA LYS A 233 34.09 -11.97 -41.53
C LYS A 233 32.85 -11.87 -40.63
N ASP A 234 31.68 -12.29 -41.14
CA ASP A 234 30.46 -12.33 -40.32
C ASP A 234 30.56 -13.46 -39.29
N ASN A 235 30.25 -13.16 -38.03
CA ASN A 235 30.22 -14.13 -36.94
C ASN A 235 28.82 -14.17 -36.33
N SER A 236 28.08 -15.25 -36.61
CA SER A 236 26.72 -15.50 -36.12
C SER A 236 26.67 -16.29 -34.80
N SER A 237 27.81 -16.78 -34.31
CA SER A 237 27.91 -17.57 -33.07
C SER A 237 29.15 -17.19 -32.24
N PRO A 238 29.22 -15.94 -31.74
CA PRO A 238 30.35 -15.46 -30.93
C PRO A 238 30.50 -16.23 -29.60
N THR A 239 31.72 -16.19 -29.05
CA THR A 239 32.04 -16.73 -27.73
C THR A 239 31.71 -15.72 -26.60
N VAL A 240 31.84 -16.12 -25.33
CA VAL A 240 31.75 -15.17 -24.21
C VAL A 240 32.96 -14.23 -24.21
N ASP A 241 34.14 -14.74 -24.54
CA ASP A 241 35.34 -13.97 -24.87
C ASP A 241 35.08 -12.83 -25.87
N ASP A 242 34.37 -13.11 -26.97
CA ASP A 242 33.99 -12.10 -27.96
C ASP A 242 33.09 -11.03 -27.34
N ALA A 243 32.17 -11.40 -26.44
CA ALA A 243 31.29 -10.47 -25.74
C ALA A 243 32.04 -9.59 -24.74
N LEU A 244 32.91 -10.16 -23.91
CA LEU A 244 33.76 -9.42 -22.97
C LEU A 244 34.71 -8.46 -23.70
N LYS A 245 35.29 -8.89 -24.84
CA LYS A 245 36.13 -8.04 -25.69
C LYS A 245 35.36 -6.87 -26.29
N ILE A 246 34.13 -7.09 -26.78
CA ILE A 246 33.27 -6.00 -27.28
C ILE A 246 32.87 -5.04 -26.14
N VAL A 247 32.49 -5.53 -24.96
CA VAL A 247 32.17 -4.66 -23.80
C VAL A 247 33.34 -3.72 -23.45
N ASN A 248 34.56 -4.25 -23.41
CA ASN A 248 35.76 -3.44 -23.15
C ASN A 248 36.12 -2.50 -24.31
N GLN A 249 35.93 -2.89 -25.57
CA GLN A 249 36.16 -2.02 -26.74
C GLN A 249 35.10 -0.90 -26.89
N VAL A 250 33.89 -1.12 -26.37
CA VAL A 250 32.75 -0.21 -26.48
C VAL A 250 32.71 0.82 -25.34
N PHE A 251 32.85 0.37 -24.09
CA PHE A 251 32.74 1.25 -22.92
C PHE A 251 34.07 1.58 -22.27
N GLY A 252 35.09 0.73 -22.45
CA GLY A 252 36.40 0.92 -21.86
C GLY A 252 37.17 2.08 -22.48
N LYS A 253 38.04 2.69 -21.68
CA LYS A 253 38.94 3.75 -22.12
C LYS A 253 40.30 3.54 -21.45
N ASP A 254 41.38 3.75 -22.19
CA ASP A 254 42.75 3.65 -21.67
C ASP A 254 43.00 2.29 -20.96
N SER A 255 42.42 1.22 -21.52
CA SER A 255 42.38 -0.16 -21.01
C SER A 255 41.68 -0.38 -19.65
N GLN A 256 40.82 0.54 -19.20
CA GLN A 256 39.97 0.36 -18.01
C GLN A 256 38.48 0.49 -18.34
N LEU A 257 37.65 -0.35 -17.71
CA LEU A 257 36.18 -0.29 -17.85
C LEU A 257 35.59 0.69 -16.82
N PRO A 258 34.75 1.67 -17.23
CA PRO A 258 34.06 2.58 -16.32
C PRO A 258 33.01 1.88 -15.48
N CYS A 259 32.43 2.60 -14.51
CA CYS A 259 31.33 2.11 -13.69
C CYS A 259 30.07 1.88 -14.56
N THR A 260 29.87 0.62 -14.97
CA THR A 260 28.97 0.27 -16.07
C THR A 260 27.74 -0.49 -15.55
N LEU A 261 26.54 0.02 -15.85
CA LEU A 261 25.28 -0.69 -15.63
C LEU A 261 24.84 -1.39 -16.91
N LEU A 262 24.42 -2.64 -16.78
CA LEU A 262 23.84 -3.42 -17.86
C LEU A 262 22.47 -3.96 -17.46
N VAL A 263 21.42 -3.39 -18.04
CA VAL A 263 20.04 -3.83 -17.87
C VAL A 263 19.64 -4.72 -19.04
N VAL A 264 19.21 -5.94 -18.73
CA VAL A 264 18.63 -6.88 -19.70
C VAL A 264 17.19 -7.17 -19.29
N ASP A 265 16.24 -6.66 -20.06
CA ASP A 265 14.80 -6.74 -19.74
C ASP A 265 14.15 -7.99 -20.36
N GLU A 266 13.19 -8.57 -19.64
CA GLU A 266 12.43 -9.80 -19.95
C GLU A 266 13.31 -11.01 -20.33
N ILE A 267 14.39 -11.24 -19.57
CA ILE A 267 15.25 -12.43 -19.70
C ILE A 267 14.44 -13.72 -19.69
N GLN A 268 13.48 -13.83 -18.76
CA GLN A 268 12.65 -15.02 -18.62
C GLN A 268 11.78 -15.29 -19.86
N GLN A 269 11.23 -14.25 -20.48
CA GLN A 269 10.45 -14.38 -21.72
C GLN A 269 11.34 -14.80 -22.90
N PHE A 270 12.56 -14.28 -22.99
CA PHE A 270 13.52 -14.62 -24.05
C PHE A 270 14.06 -16.06 -23.92
N ILE A 271 14.23 -16.57 -22.71
CA ILE A 271 14.58 -17.98 -22.45
C ILE A 271 13.40 -18.90 -22.80
N SER A 272 12.18 -18.54 -22.40
CA SER A 272 11.01 -19.41 -22.47
C SER A 272 11.29 -20.74 -21.74
N ASP A 273 11.16 -21.84 -22.46
CA ASP A 273 11.37 -23.24 -22.10
C ASP A 273 12.75 -23.77 -22.54
N LYS A 274 13.51 -22.99 -23.33
CA LYS A 274 14.77 -23.43 -23.96
C LYS A 274 15.93 -23.46 -22.96
N VAL A 275 16.18 -24.65 -22.39
CA VAL A 275 17.27 -24.91 -21.41
C VAL A 275 18.64 -24.38 -21.86
N GLN A 276 19.01 -24.48 -23.14
CA GLN A 276 20.28 -23.93 -23.63
C GLN A 276 20.38 -22.41 -23.45
N ARG A 277 19.31 -21.66 -23.75
CA ARG A 277 19.31 -20.20 -23.55
C ARG A 277 19.49 -19.82 -22.08
N ALA A 278 18.93 -20.62 -21.15
CA ALA A 278 19.15 -20.42 -19.72
C ALA A 278 20.63 -20.63 -19.32
N HIS A 279 21.29 -21.62 -19.90
CA HIS A 279 22.73 -21.85 -19.69
C HIS A 279 23.60 -20.74 -20.31
N ASP A 280 23.31 -20.29 -21.53
CA ASP A 280 24.07 -19.21 -22.17
C ASP A 280 23.96 -17.89 -21.38
N VAL A 281 22.76 -17.54 -20.86
CA VAL A 281 22.61 -16.36 -19.97
C VAL A 281 23.35 -16.57 -18.65
N GLN A 282 23.35 -17.80 -18.09
CA GLN A 282 24.05 -18.10 -16.84
C GLN A 282 25.58 -17.93 -17.00
N GLU A 283 26.14 -18.41 -18.10
CA GLU A 283 27.55 -18.30 -18.46
C GLU A 283 27.98 -16.84 -18.66
N ILE A 284 27.20 -16.06 -19.42
CA ILE A 284 27.41 -14.61 -19.58
C ILE A 284 27.35 -13.90 -18.22
N ALA A 285 26.35 -14.21 -17.38
CA ALA A 285 26.18 -13.55 -16.08
C ALA A 285 27.35 -13.82 -15.11
N GLU A 286 27.93 -15.02 -15.16
CA GLU A 286 29.10 -15.40 -14.38
C GLU A 286 30.35 -14.61 -14.83
N HIS A 287 30.74 -14.75 -16.10
CA HIS A 287 31.93 -14.09 -16.66
C HIS A 287 31.87 -12.55 -16.61
N VAL A 288 30.69 -11.95 -16.80
CA VAL A 288 30.49 -10.49 -16.69
C VAL A 288 30.69 -9.98 -15.25
N CYS A 289 30.44 -10.81 -14.24
CA CYS A 289 30.60 -10.44 -12.83
C CYS A 289 32.02 -10.66 -12.31
N THR A 290 32.78 -11.60 -12.88
CA THR A 290 34.18 -11.90 -12.48
C THR A 290 35.21 -11.14 -13.31
N ASP A 291 35.13 -11.23 -14.64
CA ASP A 291 36.27 -10.94 -15.52
C ASP A 291 36.41 -9.43 -15.86
N LEU A 292 35.42 -8.64 -15.45
CA LEU A 292 35.34 -7.19 -15.69
C LEU A 292 35.74 -6.36 -14.46
N ASN A 293 36.68 -6.87 -13.65
CA ASN A 293 37.31 -6.17 -12.51
C ASN A 293 36.30 -5.54 -11.52
N SER A 294 35.16 -6.19 -11.32
CA SER A 294 34.04 -5.69 -10.52
C SER A 294 33.52 -4.30 -10.89
N ARG A 295 33.65 -3.92 -12.18
CA ARG A 295 33.19 -2.63 -12.73
C ARG A 295 31.79 -2.67 -13.33
N LEU A 296 31.30 -3.82 -13.78
CA LEU A 296 30.00 -3.97 -14.45
C LEU A 296 28.93 -4.55 -13.50
N LEU A 297 27.74 -3.96 -13.47
CA LEU A 297 26.56 -4.49 -12.77
C LEU A 297 25.54 -5.04 -13.76
N LEU A 298 25.34 -6.36 -13.77
CA LEU A 298 24.28 -6.99 -14.55
C LEU A 298 22.95 -6.99 -13.77
N VAL A 299 21.90 -6.43 -14.38
CA VAL A 299 20.53 -6.40 -13.86
C VAL A 299 19.60 -7.10 -14.84
N GLY A 300 18.97 -8.19 -14.42
CA GLY A 300 18.01 -8.97 -15.20
C GLY A 300 16.59 -8.84 -14.66
N THR A 301 15.58 -8.86 -15.53
CA THR A 301 14.16 -8.85 -15.12
C THR A 301 13.42 -10.14 -15.49
N GLY A 302 12.39 -10.50 -14.72
CA GLY A 302 11.60 -11.70 -14.97
C GLY A 302 10.24 -11.79 -14.28
N GLN A 303 9.49 -12.81 -14.68
CA GLN A 303 8.08 -13.08 -14.38
C GLN A 303 7.91 -14.21 -13.35
N SER A 304 8.50 -14.08 -12.17
CA SER A 304 8.26 -14.97 -11.02
C SER A 304 8.89 -14.44 -9.73
N ALA A 305 8.10 -14.41 -8.65
CA ALA A 305 8.61 -14.44 -7.29
C ALA A 305 8.16 -15.76 -6.66
N LEU A 306 9.13 -16.64 -6.37
CA LEU A 306 8.96 -18.01 -5.86
C LEU A 306 8.32 -19.02 -6.86
N HIS A 307 8.78 -20.27 -6.79
CA HIS A 307 8.18 -21.47 -7.39
C HIS A 307 8.02 -21.58 -8.92
N SER A 308 8.94 -21.03 -9.73
CA SER A 308 9.07 -21.45 -11.14
C SER A 308 9.46 -22.94 -11.22
N ALA A 309 8.61 -23.77 -11.85
CA ALA A 309 8.75 -25.23 -11.90
C ALA A 309 9.95 -25.76 -12.71
N THR A 310 10.65 -24.90 -13.46
CA THR A 310 11.74 -25.27 -14.36
C THR A 310 13.11 -25.20 -13.66
N PRO A 311 13.85 -26.32 -13.45
CA PRO A 311 15.13 -26.31 -12.72
C PRO A 311 16.22 -25.42 -13.34
N ALA A 312 16.21 -25.24 -14.66
CA ALA A 312 17.15 -24.34 -15.35
C ALA A 312 16.99 -22.88 -14.92
N LEU A 313 15.75 -22.40 -14.70
CA LEU A 313 15.50 -21.03 -14.26
C LEU A 313 15.95 -20.81 -12.81
N GLN A 314 15.84 -21.84 -11.96
CA GLN A 314 16.31 -21.79 -10.57
C GLN A 314 17.83 -21.68 -10.49
N ARG A 315 18.57 -22.42 -11.35
CA ARG A 315 20.04 -22.29 -11.48
C ARG A 315 20.46 -20.91 -11.97
N LEU A 316 19.74 -20.34 -12.95
CA LEU A 316 19.98 -18.98 -13.42
C LEU A 316 19.77 -17.96 -12.28
N GLN A 317 18.63 -18.03 -11.57
CA GLN A 317 18.34 -17.16 -10.43
C GLN A 317 19.33 -17.29 -9.26
N ALA A 318 20.12 -18.38 -9.19
CA ALA A 318 21.18 -18.52 -8.19
C ALA A 318 22.43 -17.68 -8.51
N ARG A 319 22.67 -17.31 -9.78
CA ARG A 319 23.74 -16.38 -10.16
C ARG A 319 23.38 -14.91 -9.88
N PHE A 320 22.09 -14.59 -9.89
CA PHE A 320 21.59 -13.28 -9.49
C PHE A 320 21.40 -13.21 -7.97
N ALA A 321 22.51 -13.04 -7.26
CA ALA A 321 22.56 -13.06 -5.79
C ALA A 321 21.74 -11.94 -5.11
N VAL A 322 21.52 -10.81 -5.78
CA VAL A 322 20.70 -9.71 -5.26
C VAL A 322 19.29 -9.83 -5.80
N LYS A 323 18.29 -9.95 -4.93
CA LYS A 323 16.88 -10.10 -5.31
C LYS A 323 16.08 -8.85 -4.94
N VAL A 324 15.41 -8.28 -5.93
CA VAL A 324 14.44 -7.18 -5.79
C VAL A 324 13.09 -7.73 -6.24
N GLN A 325 12.06 -7.59 -5.42
CA GLN A 325 10.71 -8.09 -5.69
C GLN A 325 9.71 -6.94 -5.56
N LEU A 326 8.93 -6.71 -6.60
CA LEU A 326 7.90 -5.68 -6.64
C LEU A 326 6.52 -6.29 -6.34
N THR A 327 5.69 -5.57 -5.58
CA THR A 327 4.38 -6.03 -5.07
C THR A 327 3.29 -4.98 -5.32
N ASP A 328 2.01 -5.37 -5.19
CA ASP A 328 0.83 -4.53 -5.42
C ASP A 328 0.77 -3.26 -4.56
N THR A 329 1.48 -3.22 -3.43
CA THR A 329 1.35 -2.17 -2.40
C THR A 329 1.70 -0.76 -2.89
N ASP A 330 2.62 -0.63 -3.84
CA ASP A 330 3.07 0.67 -4.36
C ASP A 330 1.99 1.36 -5.25
N VAL A 331 0.99 0.61 -5.72
CA VAL A 331 0.02 1.06 -6.75
C VAL A 331 -0.80 2.26 -6.31
N GLU A 332 -1.34 2.23 -5.09
CA GLU A 332 -2.14 3.34 -4.58
C GLU A 332 -1.31 4.63 -4.45
N SER A 333 -0.07 4.52 -3.99
CA SER A 333 0.85 5.66 -3.84
C SER A 333 1.16 6.29 -5.19
N VAL A 334 1.42 5.47 -6.23
CA VAL A 334 1.62 5.95 -7.60
C VAL A 334 0.37 6.68 -8.13
N ILE A 335 -0.82 6.08 -8.01
CA ILE A 335 -2.08 6.67 -8.51
C ILE A 335 -2.38 8.01 -7.81
N ARG A 336 -2.26 8.07 -6.48
CA ARG A 336 -2.41 9.31 -5.69
C ARG A 336 -1.40 10.39 -6.07
N LYS A 337 -0.13 10.03 -6.31
CA LYS A 337 0.96 10.98 -6.59
C LYS A 337 1.00 11.45 -8.06
N THR A 338 0.48 10.67 -9.01
CA THR A 338 0.56 10.98 -10.46
C THR A 338 -0.74 11.49 -11.08
N VAL A 339 -1.88 10.87 -10.75
CA VAL A 339 -3.19 11.13 -11.41
C VAL A 339 -4.15 11.88 -10.48
N LEU A 340 -4.29 11.43 -9.23
CA LEU A 340 -5.30 11.99 -8.31
C LEU A 340 -4.79 13.18 -7.46
N ARG A 341 -3.52 13.59 -7.62
CA ARG A 341 -2.88 14.65 -6.83
C ARG A 341 -3.70 15.94 -6.92
N LYS A 342 -4.15 16.44 -5.76
CA LYS A 342 -4.97 17.66 -5.64
C LYS A 342 -4.11 18.92 -5.59
N LYS A 343 -4.76 20.06 -5.77
CA LYS A 343 -4.24 21.41 -5.50
C LYS A 343 -4.50 21.78 -4.04
N PRO A 344 -3.49 22.15 -3.24
CA PRO A 344 -3.68 22.51 -1.84
C PRO A 344 -4.73 23.60 -1.63
N GLU A 345 -4.79 24.59 -2.52
CA GLU A 345 -5.77 25.68 -2.49
C GLU A 345 -7.24 25.26 -2.75
N HIS A 346 -7.49 23.98 -3.04
CA HIS A 346 -8.83 23.43 -3.27
C HIS A 346 -9.16 22.20 -2.41
N GLU A 347 -8.19 21.65 -1.66
CA GLU A 347 -8.42 20.51 -0.76
C GLU A 347 -9.46 20.83 0.31
N ALA A 348 -9.39 22.01 0.94
CA ALA A 348 -10.38 22.44 1.95
C ALA A 348 -11.83 22.48 1.39
N THR A 349 -12.01 22.94 0.15
CA THR A 349 -13.32 22.95 -0.55
C THR A 349 -13.82 21.53 -0.81
N LEU A 350 -12.94 20.61 -1.18
CA LEU A 350 -13.27 19.20 -1.39
C LEU A 350 -13.61 18.51 -0.05
N THR A 351 -12.84 18.75 1.01
CA THR A 351 -13.12 18.24 2.37
C THR A 351 -14.48 18.72 2.87
N GLN A 352 -14.82 20.01 2.71
CA GLN A 352 -16.14 20.52 3.08
C GLN A 352 -17.26 19.82 2.30
N CYS A 353 -17.08 19.58 1.00
CA CYS A 353 -18.02 18.84 0.17
C CYS A 353 -18.19 17.38 0.63
N LEU A 354 -17.09 16.70 0.99
CA LEU A 354 -17.13 15.30 1.45
C LEU A 354 -17.76 15.19 2.84
N VAL A 355 -17.42 16.08 3.78
CA VAL A 355 -18.01 16.14 5.14
C VAL A 355 -19.50 16.43 5.07
N ALA A 356 -19.96 17.35 4.20
CA ALA A 356 -21.38 17.61 3.99
C ALA A 356 -22.16 16.38 3.47
N ASN A 357 -21.48 15.40 2.88
CA ASN A 357 -22.05 14.15 2.39
C ASN A 357 -21.56 12.90 3.17
N GLN A 358 -21.00 13.07 4.38
CA GLN A 358 -20.42 11.95 5.15
C GLN A 358 -21.44 10.84 5.43
N GLY A 359 -22.72 11.19 5.61
CA GLY A 359 -23.81 10.22 5.77
C GLY A 359 -24.12 9.37 4.53
N GLU A 360 -23.70 9.79 3.33
CA GLU A 360 -23.73 8.98 2.11
C GLU A 360 -22.50 8.07 2.04
N LEU A 361 -21.31 8.64 2.32
CA LEU A 361 -20.04 7.93 2.31
C LEU A 361 -19.99 6.78 3.32
N ALA A 362 -20.45 7.00 4.55
CA ALA A 362 -20.44 6.01 5.63
C ALA A 362 -21.44 4.85 5.41
N ARG A 363 -22.48 5.06 4.61
CA ARG A 363 -23.51 4.04 4.30
C ARG A 363 -23.10 3.14 3.12
N HIS A 364 -22.17 3.61 2.29
CA HIS A 364 -21.83 2.97 1.02
C HIS A 364 -21.25 1.56 1.22
N LEU A 365 -21.96 0.54 0.70
CA LEU A 365 -21.74 -0.90 0.86
C LEU A 365 -21.77 -1.39 2.32
N GLN A 366 -22.56 -0.73 3.18
CA GLN A 366 -22.74 -1.13 4.59
C GLN A 366 -23.18 -2.60 4.70
N GLY A 367 -22.68 -3.31 5.72
CA GLY A 367 -22.90 -4.75 5.90
C GLY A 367 -21.99 -5.67 5.07
N THR A 368 -21.22 -5.12 4.12
CA THR A 368 -20.20 -5.88 3.37
C THR A 368 -18.79 -5.69 3.97
N ARG A 369 -17.83 -6.55 3.59
CA ARG A 369 -16.41 -6.35 3.89
C ARG A 369 -15.76 -5.21 3.11
N LEU A 370 -16.45 -4.62 2.14
CA LEU A 370 -15.94 -3.51 1.32
C LEU A 370 -16.45 -2.14 1.79
N ALA A 371 -17.35 -2.12 2.79
CA ALA A 371 -17.96 -0.93 3.41
C ALA A 371 -16.94 0.15 3.77
N ALA A 372 -17.41 1.40 3.92
CA ALA A 372 -16.57 2.48 4.43
C ALA A 372 -16.12 2.20 5.88
N THR A 373 -14.86 2.57 6.16
CA THR A 373 -14.20 2.41 7.46
C THR A 373 -13.66 3.74 7.94
N HIS A 374 -13.36 3.88 9.24
CA HIS A 374 -12.75 5.10 9.77
C HIS A 374 -11.33 5.37 9.22
N GLU A 375 -10.66 4.36 8.65
CA GLU A 375 -9.39 4.53 7.95
C GLU A 375 -9.57 5.20 6.56
N ASP A 376 -10.76 5.11 5.96
CA ASP A 376 -11.08 5.75 4.69
C ASP A 376 -11.32 7.27 4.80
N ASP A 377 -11.67 7.77 6.00
CA ASP A 377 -11.91 9.20 6.25
C ASP A 377 -10.69 10.05 5.85
N ALA A 378 -9.48 9.54 6.10
CA ALA A 378 -8.22 10.18 5.71
C ALA A 378 -7.87 10.04 4.21
N LEU A 379 -8.58 9.17 3.47
CA LEU A 379 -8.28 8.83 2.08
C LEU A 379 -9.26 9.46 1.07
N PHE A 380 -10.48 9.84 1.46
CA PHE A 380 -11.49 10.34 0.50
C PHE A 380 -10.99 11.51 -0.35
N VAL A 381 -10.26 12.48 0.22
CA VAL A 381 -9.71 13.64 -0.51
C VAL A 381 -8.67 13.21 -1.56
N ALA A 382 -7.83 12.23 -1.21
CA ALA A 382 -6.78 11.70 -2.08
C ALA A 382 -7.34 10.81 -3.19
N ASP A 383 -8.28 9.91 -2.88
CA ASP A 383 -8.85 8.94 -3.82
C ASP A 383 -9.98 9.54 -4.71
N TYR A 384 -10.61 10.65 -4.30
CA TYR A 384 -11.64 11.35 -5.10
C TYR A 384 -11.17 11.61 -6.54
N PRO A 385 -11.98 11.32 -7.58
CA PRO A 385 -13.43 11.03 -7.55
C PRO A 385 -13.79 9.54 -7.43
N LEU A 386 -12.82 8.65 -7.20
CA LEU A 386 -13.07 7.24 -6.94
C LEU A 386 -13.16 7.00 -5.43
N LEU A 387 -14.31 6.57 -4.91
CA LEU A 387 -14.44 6.27 -3.49
C LEU A 387 -13.57 5.05 -3.10
N PRO A 388 -12.92 5.01 -1.93
CA PRO A 388 -12.13 3.85 -1.48
C PRO A 388 -12.90 2.52 -1.50
N THR A 389 -14.20 2.56 -1.17
CA THR A 389 -15.14 1.44 -1.29
C THR A 389 -15.27 0.91 -2.73
N ARG A 390 -15.38 1.82 -3.71
CA ARG A 390 -15.47 1.51 -5.15
C ARG A 390 -14.13 1.03 -5.71
N ARG A 391 -13.01 1.58 -5.22
CA ARG A 391 -11.66 1.09 -5.51
C ARG A 391 -11.47 -0.35 -5.04
N ARG A 392 -11.85 -0.66 -3.78
CA ARG A 392 -11.86 -2.03 -3.25
C ARG A 392 -12.73 -2.98 -4.09
N PHE A 393 -13.92 -2.55 -4.51
CA PHE A 393 -14.79 -3.32 -5.40
C PHE A 393 -14.12 -3.58 -6.77
N TRP A 394 -13.53 -2.57 -7.40
CA TRP A 394 -12.81 -2.70 -8.67
C TRP A 394 -11.61 -3.65 -8.57
N GLU A 395 -10.79 -3.55 -7.53
CA GLU A 395 -9.67 -4.47 -7.29
C GLU A 395 -10.14 -5.93 -7.13
N LYS A 396 -11.24 -6.14 -6.42
CA LYS A 396 -11.86 -7.46 -6.23
C LYS A 396 -12.42 -8.01 -7.55
N VAL A 397 -13.13 -7.20 -8.33
CA VAL A 397 -13.62 -7.57 -9.66
C VAL A 397 -12.46 -7.98 -10.56
N LEU A 398 -11.46 -7.09 -10.73
CA LEU A 398 -10.31 -7.34 -11.61
C LEU A 398 -9.59 -8.64 -11.23
N ARG A 399 -9.28 -8.85 -9.94
CA ARG A 399 -8.59 -10.06 -9.46
C ARG A 399 -9.37 -11.36 -9.71
N ASN A 400 -10.70 -11.35 -9.62
CA ASN A 400 -11.51 -12.55 -9.87
C ASN A 400 -11.83 -12.78 -11.36
N THR A 401 -11.66 -11.77 -12.22
CA THR A 401 -11.81 -11.90 -13.68
C THR A 401 -10.50 -12.15 -14.44
N ASP A 402 -9.35 -12.17 -13.76
CA ASP A 402 -8.03 -12.23 -14.37
C ASP A 402 -7.28 -13.53 -14.04
N HIS A 403 -7.82 -14.67 -14.49
CA HIS A 403 -7.15 -15.98 -14.40
C HIS A 403 -5.78 -16.04 -15.12
N SER A 404 -5.44 -15.02 -15.94
CA SER A 404 -4.14 -14.87 -16.60
C SER A 404 -3.09 -14.12 -15.77
N GLY A 405 -3.51 -13.41 -14.72
CA GLY A 405 -2.67 -12.48 -13.97
C GLY A 405 -2.14 -11.28 -14.78
N THR A 406 -2.76 -10.94 -15.93
CA THR A 406 -2.30 -9.88 -16.84
C THR A 406 -3.03 -8.53 -16.73
N LYS A 407 -4.13 -8.47 -15.96
CA LYS A 407 -5.11 -7.37 -15.99
C LYS A 407 -5.42 -6.76 -14.62
N ALA A 408 -5.24 -7.47 -13.51
CA ALA A 408 -5.41 -6.95 -12.14
C ALA A 408 -4.35 -5.91 -11.69
N GLN A 409 -3.60 -5.35 -12.64
CA GLN A 409 -2.27 -4.77 -12.44
C GLN A 409 -2.28 -3.24 -12.31
N LEU A 410 -1.22 -2.71 -11.70
CA LEU A 410 -0.85 -1.27 -11.70
C LEU A 410 -1.21 -0.55 -13.00
N ARG A 411 -0.77 -1.10 -14.15
CA ARG A 411 -0.99 -0.48 -15.46
C ARG A 411 -2.48 -0.32 -15.79
N SER A 412 -3.26 -1.39 -15.65
CA SER A 412 -4.70 -1.36 -15.90
C SER A 412 -5.41 -0.44 -14.92
N GLN A 413 -5.11 -0.56 -13.62
CA GLN A 413 -5.72 0.27 -12.58
C GLN A 413 -5.43 1.77 -12.80
N LEU A 414 -4.18 2.14 -13.09
CA LEU A 414 -3.80 3.52 -13.36
C LEU A 414 -4.48 4.06 -14.64
N GLN A 415 -4.57 3.26 -15.70
CA GLN A 415 -5.27 3.66 -16.93
C GLN A 415 -6.79 3.83 -16.70
N ILE A 416 -7.43 2.90 -15.97
CA ILE A 416 -8.86 2.94 -15.64
C ILE A 416 -9.17 4.16 -14.75
N VAL A 417 -8.37 4.41 -13.70
CA VAL A 417 -8.53 5.59 -12.84
C VAL A 417 -8.28 6.87 -13.61
N PHE A 418 -7.27 6.91 -14.48
CA PHE A 418 -7.00 8.08 -15.32
C PHE A 418 -8.19 8.41 -16.25
N GLU A 419 -8.73 7.44 -16.98
CA GLU A 419 -9.89 7.68 -17.84
C GLU A 419 -11.14 8.06 -17.04
N ALA A 420 -11.32 7.51 -15.84
CA ALA A 420 -12.37 7.91 -14.91
C ALA A 420 -12.24 9.38 -14.45
N THR A 421 -11.01 9.88 -14.20
CA THR A 421 -10.79 11.31 -13.93
C THR A 421 -11.09 12.20 -15.14
N ARG A 422 -10.89 11.71 -16.37
CA ARG A 422 -11.23 12.44 -17.60
C ARG A 422 -12.74 12.52 -17.81
N GLN A 423 -13.45 11.40 -17.66
CA GLN A 423 -14.91 11.35 -17.77
C GLN A 423 -15.58 12.30 -16.76
N THR A 424 -15.11 12.30 -15.51
CA THR A 424 -15.67 13.13 -14.44
C THR A 424 -15.13 14.57 -14.41
N ALA A 425 -14.15 14.94 -15.23
CA ALA A 425 -13.47 16.24 -15.17
C ALA A 425 -14.42 17.44 -15.33
N ALA A 426 -15.40 17.35 -16.25
CA ALA A 426 -16.35 18.42 -16.52
C ALA A 426 -17.48 18.53 -15.48
N ALA A 427 -17.64 17.53 -14.61
CA ALA A 427 -18.70 17.48 -13.61
C ALA A 427 -18.43 18.40 -12.41
N ALA A 428 -19.46 18.63 -11.58
CA ALA A 428 -19.34 19.46 -10.38
C ALA A 428 -18.50 18.77 -9.29
N VAL A 429 -17.93 19.57 -8.38
CA VAL A 429 -17.39 19.01 -7.13
C VAL A 429 -18.53 18.42 -6.31
N GLY A 430 -18.39 17.16 -5.90
CA GLY A 430 -19.47 16.29 -5.41
C GLY A 430 -19.79 15.13 -6.38
N SER A 431 -19.38 15.22 -7.65
CA SER A 431 -19.54 14.15 -8.64
C SER A 431 -18.40 13.12 -8.60
N VAL A 432 -18.75 11.88 -8.27
CA VAL A 432 -17.89 10.70 -8.12
C VAL A 432 -18.07 9.71 -9.27
N VAL A 433 -17.10 8.81 -9.47
CA VAL A 433 -17.13 7.80 -10.54
C VAL A 433 -18.08 6.66 -10.15
N PRO A 434 -19.14 6.36 -10.91
CA PRO A 434 -20.00 5.19 -10.65
C PRO A 434 -19.24 3.89 -10.96
N ALA A 435 -19.56 2.83 -10.24
CA ALA A 435 -18.74 1.61 -10.24
C ALA A 435 -18.93 0.73 -11.49
N ASP A 436 -20.02 0.92 -12.24
CA ASP A 436 -20.32 0.23 -13.50
C ASP A 436 -19.33 0.59 -14.62
N PHE A 437 -18.71 1.78 -14.56
CA PHE A 437 -17.69 2.26 -15.49
C PHE A 437 -16.61 1.21 -15.82
N ILE A 438 -16.20 0.40 -14.84
CA ILE A 438 -15.16 -0.62 -15.06
C ILE A 438 -15.59 -1.70 -16.06
N TYR A 439 -16.90 -2.00 -16.18
CA TYR A 439 -17.40 -2.96 -17.15
C TYR A 439 -17.09 -2.50 -18.58
N ASP A 440 -17.38 -1.24 -18.92
CA ASP A 440 -17.09 -0.70 -20.25
C ASP A 440 -15.57 -0.71 -20.54
N GLN A 441 -14.72 -0.54 -19.52
CA GLN A 441 -13.26 -0.63 -19.64
C GLN A 441 -12.72 -2.06 -19.88
N ILE A 442 -13.41 -3.12 -19.39
CA ILE A 442 -12.91 -4.51 -19.45
C ILE A 442 -13.74 -5.47 -20.32
N SER A 443 -14.95 -5.11 -20.73
CA SER A 443 -15.92 -5.96 -21.45
C SER A 443 -15.33 -6.71 -22.66
N THR A 444 -14.72 -5.97 -23.60
CA THR A 444 -14.01 -6.54 -24.77
C THR A 444 -12.91 -7.52 -24.35
N ASP A 445 -12.26 -7.25 -23.23
CA ASP A 445 -11.14 -8.00 -22.71
C ASP A 445 -11.56 -9.26 -21.92
N LEU A 446 -12.80 -9.31 -21.41
CA LEU A 446 -13.45 -10.49 -20.83
C LEU A 446 -14.07 -11.40 -21.92
N LEU A 447 -14.62 -10.80 -22.99
CA LEU A 447 -15.05 -11.54 -24.18
C LEU A 447 -13.89 -12.31 -24.81
N ASN A 448 -12.72 -11.65 -24.93
CA ASN A 448 -11.52 -12.26 -25.51
C ASN A 448 -10.90 -13.37 -24.64
N SER A 449 -11.13 -13.37 -23.32
CA SER A 449 -10.68 -14.44 -22.42
C SER A 449 -11.73 -15.53 -22.19
N GLY A 450 -12.97 -15.35 -22.66
CA GLY A 450 -14.09 -16.26 -22.38
C GLY A 450 -14.72 -16.09 -20.98
N GLU A 451 -14.32 -15.07 -20.21
CA GLU A 451 -14.91 -14.78 -18.90
C GLU A 451 -16.29 -14.13 -18.99
N LEU A 452 -16.54 -13.39 -20.06
CA LEU A 452 -17.84 -12.84 -20.41
C LEU A 452 -18.38 -13.65 -21.59
N GLU A 453 -19.39 -14.47 -21.32
CA GLU A 453 -20.08 -15.22 -22.36
C GLU A 453 -20.83 -14.30 -23.32
N ARG A 454 -20.95 -14.72 -24.59
CA ARG A 454 -21.60 -13.90 -25.63
C ARG A 454 -23.08 -13.64 -25.34
N GLU A 455 -23.81 -14.60 -24.75
CA GLU A 455 -25.22 -14.39 -24.38
C GLU A 455 -25.34 -13.28 -23.32
N TYR A 456 -24.42 -13.21 -22.35
CA TYR A 456 -24.39 -12.15 -21.34
C TYR A 456 -23.98 -10.78 -21.89
N ASP A 457 -22.94 -10.69 -22.75
CA ASP A 457 -22.58 -9.44 -23.43
C ASP A 457 -23.72 -8.93 -24.32
N GLU A 458 -24.40 -9.84 -25.05
CA GLU A 458 -25.58 -9.50 -25.84
C GLU A 458 -26.73 -8.98 -24.96
N ILE A 459 -27.04 -9.60 -23.82
CA ILE A 459 -28.07 -9.12 -22.89
C ILE A 459 -27.73 -7.71 -22.39
N ILE A 460 -26.49 -7.49 -21.92
CA ILE A 460 -26.04 -6.21 -21.34
C ILE A 460 -26.05 -5.08 -22.39
N ARG A 461 -25.61 -5.36 -23.63
CA ARG A 461 -25.60 -4.37 -24.72
C ARG A 461 -26.98 -4.07 -25.27
N LYS A 462 -27.87 -5.06 -25.41
CA LYS A 462 -29.24 -4.87 -25.94
C LYS A 462 -30.09 -3.95 -25.07
N GLN A 463 -29.74 -3.75 -23.80
CA GLN A 463 -30.41 -2.77 -22.94
C GLN A 463 -30.11 -1.32 -23.30
N ARG A 464 -28.94 -1.02 -23.89
CA ARG A 464 -28.44 0.33 -24.15
C ARG A 464 -29.10 0.96 -25.39
N ASP A 465 -30.42 1.19 -25.30
CA ASP A 465 -31.30 1.71 -26.35
C ASP A 465 -31.10 3.19 -26.72
N GLY A 466 -30.14 3.88 -26.07
CA GLY A 466 -29.85 5.30 -26.26
C GLY A 466 -30.64 6.24 -25.34
N THR A 467 -31.59 5.73 -24.55
CA THR A 467 -32.32 6.50 -23.53
C THR A 467 -31.62 6.44 -22.16
N PRO A 468 -31.89 7.38 -21.23
CA PRO A 468 -31.38 7.29 -19.86
C PRO A 468 -31.83 6.01 -19.13
N ASP A 469 -33.09 5.59 -19.33
CA ASP A 469 -33.65 4.35 -18.76
C ASP A 469 -32.91 3.11 -19.30
N GLY A 470 -32.57 3.08 -20.60
CA GLY A 470 -31.82 1.99 -21.22
C GLY A 470 -30.35 1.94 -20.84
N ASN A 471 -29.70 3.11 -20.70
CA ASN A 471 -28.36 3.20 -20.12
C ASN A 471 -28.36 2.62 -18.69
N LEU A 472 -29.32 3.01 -17.85
CA LEU A 472 -29.47 2.47 -16.50
C LEU A 472 -29.70 0.95 -16.49
N ARG A 473 -30.55 0.40 -17.39
CA ARG A 473 -30.70 -1.06 -17.53
C ARG A 473 -29.40 -1.76 -17.94
N SER A 474 -28.61 -1.16 -18.84
CA SER A 474 -27.31 -1.68 -19.25
C SER A 474 -26.33 -1.72 -18.07
N SER A 475 -26.21 -0.62 -17.32
CA SER A 475 -25.38 -0.53 -16.11
C SER A 475 -25.82 -1.50 -14.99
N LEU A 476 -27.13 -1.70 -14.81
CA LEU A 476 -27.66 -2.69 -13.85
C LEU A 476 -27.28 -4.12 -14.23
N CYS A 477 -27.48 -4.52 -15.48
CA CYS A 477 -27.06 -5.86 -15.95
C CYS A 477 -25.54 -6.05 -15.88
N ALA A 478 -24.75 -5.01 -16.17
CA ALA A 478 -23.30 -5.02 -16.03
C ALA A 478 -22.86 -5.21 -14.56
N LEU A 479 -23.44 -4.47 -13.61
CA LEU A 479 -23.12 -4.63 -12.19
C LEU A 479 -23.56 -5.98 -11.62
N VAL A 480 -24.74 -6.50 -12.03
CA VAL A 480 -25.18 -7.86 -11.67
C VAL A 480 -24.16 -8.91 -12.12
N PHE A 481 -23.65 -8.81 -13.36
CA PHE A 481 -22.58 -9.69 -13.85
C PHE A 481 -21.28 -9.56 -13.04
N LEU A 482 -20.79 -8.33 -12.80
CA LEU A 482 -19.54 -8.10 -12.06
C LEU A 482 -19.62 -8.58 -10.60
N ILE A 483 -20.77 -8.40 -9.93
CA ILE A 483 -21.01 -8.92 -8.57
C ILE A 483 -21.08 -10.45 -8.59
N GLY A 484 -21.64 -11.06 -9.65
CA GLY A 484 -21.68 -12.51 -9.84
C GLY A 484 -20.30 -13.18 -9.96
N LYS A 485 -19.27 -12.43 -10.36
CA LYS A 485 -17.87 -12.89 -10.42
C LYS A 485 -17.14 -12.83 -9.06
N LEU A 486 -17.74 -12.28 -8.01
CA LEU A 486 -17.13 -12.23 -6.67
C LEU A 486 -17.25 -13.58 -5.93
N PRO A 487 -16.27 -13.95 -5.08
CA PRO A 487 -16.28 -15.22 -4.37
C PRO A 487 -17.46 -15.35 -3.42
N ARG A 488 -18.01 -16.56 -3.31
CA ARG A 488 -19.13 -16.94 -2.42
C ARG A 488 -18.76 -17.97 -1.36
N THR A 489 -17.49 -18.39 -1.29
CA THR A 489 -17.02 -19.41 -0.34
C THR A 489 -16.78 -18.82 1.06
N PRO A 490 -17.16 -19.52 2.14
CA PRO A 490 -16.86 -19.09 3.51
C PRO A 490 -15.38 -18.76 3.71
N GLY A 491 -15.10 -17.65 4.38
CA GLY A 491 -13.76 -17.09 4.52
C GLY A 491 -13.36 -16.13 3.41
N ALA A 492 -13.67 -16.42 2.14
CA ALA A 492 -13.34 -15.57 0.99
C ALA A 492 -14.44 -14.57 0.58
N ASP A 493 -15.70 -14.87 0.87
CA ASP A 493 -16.86 -14.02 0.56
C ASP A 493 -16.77 -12.63 1.23
N ASP A 494 -16.96 -11.58 0.43
CA ASP A 494 -16.94 -10.17 0.88
C ASP A 494 -18.33 -9.62 1.24
N GLY A 495 -19.40 -10.41 1.09
CA GLY A 495 -20.77 -10.03 1.44
C GLY A 495 -21.51 -9.22 0.37
N VAL A 496 -20.83 -8.70 -0.65
CA VAL A 496 -21.45 -7.90 -1.74
C VAL A 496 -22.48 -8.74 -2.52
N ARG A 497 -23.75 -8.32 -2.50
CA ARG A 497 -24.88 -9.02 -3.14
C ARG A 497 -25.49 -8.19 -4.26
N ALA A 498 -26.03 -8.84 -5.27
CA ALA A 498 -26.65 -8.15 -6.41
C ALA A 498 -28.10 -7.74 -6.07
N ASN A 499 -28.29 -6.95 -5.00
CA ASN A 499 -29.60 -6.46 -4.54
C ASN A 499 -29.80 -4.97 -4.88
N ALA A 500 -31.04 -4.47 -4.77
CA ALA A 500 -31.38 -3.11 -5.19
C ALA A 500 -30.56 -2.01 -4.44
N GLU A 501 -30.31 -2.18 -3.15
CA GLU A 501 -29.54 -1.25 -2.32
C GLU A 501 -28.06 -1.18 -2.74
N THR A 502 -27.41 -2.34 -2.91
CA THR A 502 -26.03 -2.43 -3.40
C THR A 502 -25.88 -1.84 -4.80
N LEU A 503 -26.87 -2.05 -5.66
CA LEU A 503 -26.88 -1.49 -7.02
C LEU A 503 -27.06 0.03 -7.01
N VAL A 504 -27.86 0.60 -6.10
CA VAL A 504 -27.96 2.06 -5.90
C VAL A 504 -26.62 2.62 -5.42
N ASP A 505 -26.03 2.05 -4.37
CA ASP A 505 -24.73 2.50 -3.81
C ASP A 505 -23.64 2.57 -4.88
N LEU A 506 -23.55 1.54 -5.72
CA LEU A 506 -22.57 1.44 -6.80
C LEU A 506 -22.84 2.42 -7.96
N LEU A 507 -24.08 2.90 -8.14
CA LEU A 507 -24.49 3.78 -9.26
C LEU A 507 -24.55 5.28 -8.92
N VAL A 508 -24.56 5.69 -7.65
CA VAL A 508 -24.57 7.13 -7.26
C VAL A 508 -23.41 7.88 -7.93
N ALA A 509 -23.70 8.86 -8.78
CA ALA A 509 -22.70 9.67 -9.48
C ALA A 509 -22.57 11.07 -8.85
N ASP A 510 -23.67 11.66 -8.36
CA ASP A 510 -23.69 12.87 -7.53
C ASP A 510 -24.07 12.50 -6.08
N LEU A 511 -23.11 12.70 -5.17
CA LEU A 511 -23.27 12.42 -3.73
C LEU A 511 -24.43 13.22 -3.09
N THR A 512 -24.82 14.36 -3.66
CA THR A 512 -25.79 15.28 -3.05
C THR A 512 -27.23 15.00 -3.43
N SER A 513 -27.50 14.45 -4.64
CA SER A 513 -28.86 14.42 -5.17
C SER A 513 -29.30 13.14 -5.88
N ASP A 514 -28.41 12.18 -6.18
CA ASP A 514 -28.81 11.01 -6.98
C ASP A 514 -29.61 9.95 -6.23
N ARG A 515 -29.24 9.65 -4.97
CA ARG A 515 -29.76 8.47 -4.26
C ARG A 515 -31.30 8.35 -4.29
N PRO A 516 -32.09 9.38 -3.95
CA PRO A 516 -33.56 9.26 -3.94
C PRO A 516 -34.16 9.02 -5.34
N LYS A 517 -33.48 9.49 -6.40
CA LYS A 517 -33.88 9.24 -7.79
C LYS A 517 -33.55 7.81 -8.18
N LEU A 518 -32.34 7.35 -7.84
CA LEU A 518 -31.85 6.00 -8.14
C LEU A 518 -32.67 4.94 -7.40
N GLU A 519 -33.03 5.11 -6.13
CA GLU A 519 -33.87 4.15 -5.40
C GLU A 519 -35.21 3.90 -6.12
N GLN A 520 -35.87 4.96 -6.60
CA GLN A 520 -37.11 4.82 -7.37
C GLN A 520 -36.87 4.18 -8.77
N GLN A 521 -35.82 4.61 -9.48
CA GLN A 521 -35.56 4.18 -10.85
C GLN A 521 -35.02 2.74 -10.93
N VAL A 522 -34.09 2.36 -10.04
CA VAL A 522 -33.48 1.03 -9.98
C VAL A 522 -34.54 -0.03 -9.68
N SER A 523 -35.43 0.19 -8.71
CA SER A 523 -36.54 -0.73 -8.45
C SER A 523 -37.50 -0.89 -9.65
N LYS A 524 -37.78 0.19 -10.39
CA LYS A 524 -38.57 0.14 -11.64
C LYS A 524 -37.87 -0.68 -12.72
N GLN A 525 -36.60 -0.38 -13.02
CA GLN A 525 -35.85 -1.04 -14.10
C GLN A 525 -35.57 -2.52 -13.79
N LEU A 526 -35.22 -2.85 -12.55
CA LEU A 526 -34.99 -4.24 -12.13
C LEU A 526 -36.26 -5.09 -12.29
N LYS A 527 -37.43 -4.56 -11.90
CA LYS A 527 -38.70 -5.26 -12.17
C LYS A 527 -38.91 -5.47 -13.67
N GLN A 528 -38.71 -4.44 -14.49
CA GLN A 528 -38.87 -4.55 -15.95
C GLN A 528 -37.92 -5.60 -16.56
N LEU A 529 -36.68 -5.69 -16.09
CA LEU A 529 -35.70 -6.68 -16.56
C LEU A 529 -36.07 -8.12 -16.16
N VAL A 530 -36.74 -8.31 -15.02
CA VAL A 530 -37.30 -9.61 -14.60
C VAL A 530 -38.57 -9.95 -15.41
N ASP A 531 -39.48 -9.00 -15.59
CA ASP A 531 -40.68 -9.17 -16.42
C ASP A 531 -40.33 -9.47 -17.90
N GLN A 532 -39.14 -9.04 -18.36
CA GLN A 532 -38.56 -9.35 -19.68
C GLN A 532 -37.69 -10.62 -19.72
N GLY A 533 -37.55 -11.36 -18.61
CA GLY A 533 -36.75 -12.59 -18.51
C GLY A 533 -35.25 -12.41 -18.76
N GLN A 534 -34.73 -11.18 -18.61
CA GLN A 534 -33.30 -10.87 -18.73
C GLN A 534 -32.56 -11.08 -17.40
N LEU A 535 -33.27 -10.84 -16.30
CA LEU A 535 -32.83 -11.13 -14.93
C LEU A 535 -33.77 -12.15 -14.28
N MET A 536 -33.20 -13.05 -13.47
CA MET A 536 -33.93 -13.84 -12.48
C MET A 536 -33.76 -13.20 -11.10
N ALA A 537 -34.87 -13.03 -10.38
CA ALA A 537 -34.84 -12.70 -8.95
C ALA A 537 -34.77 -13.98 -8.11
N VAL A 538 -33.75 -14.10 -7.27
CA VAL A 538 -33.51 -15.19 -6.33
C VAL A 538 -33.52 -14.59 -4.93
N GLU A 539 -34.66 -14.70 -4.25
CA GLU A 539 -34.93 -14.10 -2.94
C GLU A 539 -34.79 -12.56 -2.95
N THR A 540 -33.61 -12.03 -2.63
CA THR A 540 -33.31 -10.58 -2.69
C THR A 540 -32.20 -10.22 -3.69
N GLU A 541 -31.58 -11.22 -4.34
CA GLU A 541 -30.53 -11.03 -5.34
C GLU A 541 -31.08 -11.16 -6.77
N TYR A 542 -30.52 -10.39 -7.70
CA TYR A 542 -30.74 -10.52 -9.13
C TYR A 542 -29.55 -11.26 -9.78
N ARG A 543 -29.83 -12.12 -10.75
CA ARG A 543 -28.83 -12.79 -11.60
C ARG A 543 -29.24 -12.69 -13.06
N LEU A 544 -28.29 -12.68 -14.00
CA LEU A 544 -28.61 -12.85 -15.42
C LEU A 544 -29.19 -14.25 -15.66
N GLN A 545 -30.13 -14.37 -16.61
CA GLN A 545 -30.86 -15.62 -16.84
C GLN A 545 -30.53 -16.23 -18.22
N THR A 546 -29.86 -17.40 -18.21
CA THR A 546 -29.66 -18.25 -19.40
C THR A 546 -30.75 -19.32 -19.51
N ARG A 547 -30.79 -20.00 -20.67
CA ARG A 547 -31.78 -21.04 -20.96
C ARG A 547 -31.64 -22.27 -20.05
N GLU A 548 -30.43 -22.70 -19.74
CA GLU A 548 -30.22 -23.87 -18.87
C GLU A 548 -30.60 -23.58 -17.41
N GLY A 549 -30.36 -22.35 -16.91
CA GLY A 549 -30.77 -21.94 -15.56
C GLY A 549 -32.27 -22.11 -15.29
N ALA A 550 -33.10 -21.95 -16.32
CA ALA A 550 -34.54 -22.19 -16.21
C ALA A 550 -34.89 -23.67 -15.99
N VAL A 551 -34.12 -24.61 -16.56
CA VAL A 551 -34.35 -26.07 -16.45
C VAL A 551 -34.06 -26.55 -15.02
N TRP A 552 -32.89 -26.18 -14.48
CA TRP A 552 -32.50 -26.50 -13.10
C TRP A 552 -33.50 -25.92 -12.07
N THR A 553 -33.97 -24.69 -12.31
CA THR A 553 -34.96 -24.02 -11.47
C THR A 553 -36.33 -24.71 -11.51
N HIS A 554 -36.77 -25.20 -12.67
CA HIS A 554 -38.00 -25.97 -12.78
C HIS A 554 -37.91 -27.30 -12.02
N GLU A 555 -36.79 -28.02 -12.13
CA GLU A 555 -36.61 -29.31 -11.46
C GLU A 555 -36.57 -29.19 -9.92
N PHE A 556 -35.85 -28.21 -9.38
CA PHE A 556 -35.86 -27.91 -7.94
C PHE A 556 -37.28 -27.66 -7.42
N ASN A 557 -38.07 -26.85 -8.14
CA ASN A 557 -39.45 -26.58 -7.76
C ASN A 557 -40.35 -27.84 -7.83
N ARG A 558 -40.15 -28.72 -8.83
CA ARG A 558 -40.84 -30.01 -8.90
C ARG A 558 -40.54 -30.87 -7.68
N ARG A 559 -39.26 -31.05 -7.33
CA ARG A 559 -38.85 -31.88 -6.17
C ARG A 559 -39.36 -31.32 -4.85
N ARG A 560 -39.25 -30.01 -4.64
CA ARG A 560 -39.79 -29.32 -3.45
C ARG A 560 -41.29 -29.56 -3.28
N THR A 561 -42.04 -29.53 -4.39
CA THR A 561 -43.48 -29.82 -4.39
C THR A 561 -43.77 -31.28 -4.04
N THR A 562 -42.96 -32.24 -4.51
CA THR A 562 -43.08 -33.64 -4.10
C THR A 562 -42.81 -33.82 -2.60
N THR A 563 -41.70 -33.28 -2.09
CA THR A 563 -41.33 -33.44 -0.67
C THR A 563 -42.33 -32.80 0.29
N LEU A 564 -42.94 -31.67 -0.06
CA LEU A 564 -43.97 -31.00 0.74
C LEU A 564 -45.21 -31.88 1.03
N ASN A 565 -45.46 -32.90 0.20
CA ASN A 565 -46.57 -33.84 0.35
C ASN A 565 -46.20 -35.14 1.10
N ASP A 566 -44.94 -35.29 1.56
CA ASP A 566 -44.45 -36.46 2.29
C ASP A 566 -44.27 -36.15 3.79
N ASP A 567 -45.39 -36.09 4.51
CA ASP A 567 -45.42 -35.79 5.94
C ASP A 567 -44.70 -36.85 6.80
N GLN A 568 -44.55 -38.10 6.30
CA GLN A 568 -43.81 -39.14 7.02
C GLN A 568 -42.30 -38.86 6.96
N ARG A 569 -41.75 -38.55 5.79
CA ARG A 569 -40.33 -38.21 5.62
C ARG A 569 -39.96 -36.90 6.31
N ILE A 570 -40.82 -35.89 6.23
CA ILE A 570 -40.67 -34.63 6.99
C ILE A 570 -40.76 -34.89 8.50
N GLY A 571 -41.69 -35.74 8.94
CA GLY A 571 -41.84 -36.14 10.34
C GLY A 571 -40.61 -36.81 10.93
N ALA A 572 -40.04 -37.79 10.20
CA ALA A 572 -38.80 -38.46 10.58
C ALA A 572 -37.61 -37.50 10.69
N LYS A 573 -37.42 -36.64 9.68
CA LYS A 573 -36.33 -35.65 9.69
C LYS A 573 -36.48 -34.62 10.81
N ARG A 574 -37.71 -34.19 11.12
CA ARG A 574 -37.99 -33.30 12.25
C ARG A 574 -37.61 -33.95 13.60
N ALA A 575 -37.98 -35.21 13.83
CA ALA A 575 -37.67 -35.91 15.08
C ALA A 575 -36.17 -36.21 15.25
N GLU A 576 -35.41 -36.32 14.16
CA GLU A 576 -33.94 -36.34 14.17
C GLU A 576 -33.38 -34.96 14.60
N LEU A 577 -33.81 -33.90 13.91
CA LEU A 577 -33.36 -32.52 14.12
C LEU A 577 -33.68 -31.99 15.54
N LEU A 578 -34.86 -32.30 16.09
CA LEU A 578 -35.24 -31.88 17.44
C LEU A 578 -34.42 -32.58 18.53
N ARG A 579 -34.09 -33.87 18.34
CA ARG A 579 -33.26 -34.63 19.30
C ARG A 579 -31.83 -34.12 19.33
N GLU A 580 -31.24 -33.87 18.17
CA GLU A 580 -29.87 -33.34 18.08
C GLU A 580 -29.82 -31.86 18.48
N GLY A 581 -30.81 -31.05 18.09
CA GLY A 581 -30.95 -29.67 18.54
C GLY A 581 -31.08 -29.53 20.05
N ALA A 582 -31.94 -30.35 20.70
CA ALA A 582 -32.05 -30.37 22.16
C ALA A 582 -30.74 -30.83 22.83
N ARG A 583 -30.03 -31.84 22.28
CA ARG A 583 -28.71 -32.24 22.76
C ARG A 583 -27.68 -31.12 22.66
N GLN A 584 -27.66 -30.39 21.54
CA GLN A 584 -26.73 -29.27 21.33
C GLN A 584 -27.05 -28.09 22.25
N ALA A 585 -28.33 -27.77 22.45
CA ALA A 585 -28.79 -26.73 23.36
C ALA A 585 -28.54 -27.05 24.84
N LEU A 586 -28.47 -28.34 25.22
CA LEU A 586 -28.11 -28.77 26.57
C LEU A 586 -26.59 -28.96 26.78
N LYS A 587 -25.79 -28.93 25.70
CA LYS A 587 -24.33 -29.06 25.77
C LYS A 587 -23.62 -27.98 26.62
N PRO A 588 -24.10 -26.72 26.72
CA PRO A 588 -23.52 -25.71 27.61
C PRO A 588 -23.81 -25.94 29.11
N VAL A 589 -24.80 -26.78 29.46
CA VAL A 589 -25.24 -26.96 30.85
C VAL A 589 -24.17 -27.72 31.65
N SER A 590 -23.37 -26.97 32.42
CA SER A 590 -22.33 -27.50 33.30
C SER A 590 -22.70 -27.20 34.75
N LEU A 591 -23.41 -28.14 35.38
CA LEU A 591 -23.88 -27.94 36.74
C LEU A 591 -22.70 -27.92 37.72
N GLN A 592 -22.44 -26.74 38.26
CA GLN A 592 -21.56 -26.57 39.40
C GLN A 592 -22.39 -25.93 40.51
N GLN A 593 -22.46 -26.58 41.66
CA GLN A 593 -23.12 -25.97 42.79
C GLN A 593 -22.22 -24.87 43.35
N GLY A 594 -22.71 -23.64 43.22
CA GLY A 594 -22.16 -22.43 43.83
C GLY A 594 -20.76 -22.00 43.39
N ASN A 595 -20.30 -20.94 44.04
CA ASN A 595 -18.99 -20.33 43.89
C ASN A 595 -17.81 -21.29 44.09
N SER A 596 -17.93 -22.43 44.79
CA SER A 596 -16.85 -23.42 44.92
C SER A 596 -16.71 -24.36 43.73
N GLY A 597 -17.51 -24.18 42.67
CA GLY A 597 -17.40 -24.95 41.44
C GLY A 597 -17.66 -26.45 41.62
N THR A 598 -18.43 -26.83 42.66
CA THR A 598 -18.60 -28.25 43.01
C THR A 598 -19.50 -28.94 42.00
N SER A 599 -18.87 -29.60 41.03
CA SER A 599 -19.53 -30.26 39.92
C SER A 599 -20.62 -31.24 40.38
N ARG A 600 -21.81 -31.09 39.80
CA ARG A 600 -22.96 -31.98 39.91
C ARG A 600 -23.27 -32.55 38.52
N LYS A 601 -24.03 -33.65 38.48
CA LYS A 601 -24.31 -34.39 37.25
C LYS A 601 -25.78 -34.23 36.86
N LEU A 602 -26.03 -33.99 35.57
CA LEU A 602 -27.36 -33.98 34.97
C LEU A 602 -27.58 -35.24 34.14
N ALA A 603 -28.68 -35.95 34.38
CA ALA A 603 -29.24 -36.93 33.46
C ALA A 603 -30.33 -36.28 32.58
N PHE A 604 -30.43 -36.68 31.32
CA PHE A 604 -31.38 -36.13 30.34
C PHE A 604 -32.03 -37.23 29.51
N GLU A 605 -33.35 -37.19 29.37
CA GLU A 605 -34.11 -38.09 28.49
C GLU A 605 -35.20 -37.32 27.71
N LEU A 606 -35.31 -37.57 26.39
CA LEU A 606 -36.37 -37.06 25.51
C LEU A 606 -37.30 -38.22 25.14
N SER A 607 -38.39 -38.40 25.88
CA SER A 607 -39.33 -39.50 25.73
C SER A 607 -40.69 -39.19 26.38
N SER A 608 -41.77 -39.81 25.92
CA SER A 608 -43.10 -39.68 26.53
C SER A 608 -43.31 -40.57 27.77
N ALA A 609 -42.29 -41.35 28.18
CA ALA A 609 -42.33 -42.26 29.32
C ALA A 609 -41.48 -41.74 30.49
N ARG A 610 -41.89 -41.99 31.74
CA ARG A 610 -41.21 -41.42 32.91
C ARG A 610 -39.90 -42.17 33.26
N PRO A 611 -38.76 -41.48 33.43
CA PRO A 611 -37.49 -42.11 33.84
C PRO A 611 -37.49 -42.68 35.26
N SER A 612 -36.65 -43.68 35.51
CA SER A 612 -36.40 -44.31 36.82
C SER A 612 -34.99 -44.01 37.35
N GLY A 613 -34.86 -42.96 38.17
CA GLY A 613 -33.58 -42.46 38.70
C GLY A 613 -33.31 -42.77 40.18
N ALA A 614 -32.07 -42.52 40.61
CA ALA A 614 -31.63 -42.61 42.01
C ALA A 614 -31.95 -41.33 42.82
N ILE A 615 -31.86 -41.42 44.15
CA ILE A 615 -32.29 -40.35 45.07
C ILE A 615 -31.34 -39.12 45.05
N ASP A 616 -30.05 -39.32 44.77
CA ASP A 616 -29.01 -38.29 44.91
C ASP A 616 -28.56 -37.62 43.58
N ASP A 617 -29.17 -37.97 42.43
CA ASP A 617 -28.75 -37.55 41.08
C ASP A 617 -29.80 -36.62 40.41
N LEU A 618 -29.38 -35.53 39.75
CA LEU A 618 -30.30 -34.58 39.11
C LEU A 618 -30.76 -35.06 37.72
N THR A 619 -32.05 -35.00 37.41
CA THR A 619 -32.64 -35.56 36.18
C THR A 619 -33.62 -34.59 35.49
N LEU A 620 -33.49 -34.45 34.16
CA LEU A 620 -34.39 -33.72 33.26
C LEU A 620 -35.12 -34.67 32.30
N TRP A 621 -36.46 -34.64 32.34
CA TRP A 621 -37.34 -35.41 31.47
C TRP A 621 -38.10 -34.49 30.48
N LEU A 622 -37.80 -34.59 29.18
CA LEU A 622 -38.30 -33.70 28.12
C LEU A 622 -39.29 -34.41 27.19
N ARG A 623 -40.35 -33.70 26.75
CA ARG A 623 -41.37 -34.16 25.78
C ARG A 623 -41.55 -33.18 24.61
N GLU A 624 -42.13 -33.63 23.49
CA GLU A 624 -42.32 -32.79 22.28
C GLU A 624 -43.80 -32.58 21.87
N GLY A 625 -44.13 -31.36 21.44
CA GLY A 625 -45.48 -30.93 21.05
C GLY A 625 -46.03 -31.50 19.73
N TRP A 626 -45.38 -32.52 19.17
CA TRP A 626 -45.92 -33.36 18.09
C TRP A 626 -46.45 -34.72 18.59
N SER A 627 -46.21 -35.07 19.85
CA SER A 627 -46.66 -36.32 20.48
C SER A 627 -47.32 -36.12 21.84
N ASP A 628 -46.88 -35.11 22.61
CA ASP A 628 -47.33 -34.82 23.97
C ASP A 628 -47.98 -33.43 24.10
N ASP A 629 -48.85 -33.27 25.11
CA ASP A 629 -49.46 -32.00 25.46
C ASP A 629 -48.83 -31.38 26.72
N VAL A 630 -48.73 -30.05 26.79
CA VAL A 630 -48.08 -29.33 27.91
C VAL A 630 -48.78 -29.52 29.26
N LYS A 631 -50.08 -29.83 29.30
CA LYS A 631 -50.81 -30.04 30.57
C LYS A 631 -50.41 -31.36 31.22
N SER A 632 -50.12 -32.40 30.43
CA SER A 632 -49.55 -33.65 30.97
C SER A 632 -48.23 -33.37 31.72
N VAL A 633 -47.31 -32.61 31.11
CA VAL A 633 -46.02 -32.24 31.70
C VAL A 633 -46.19 -31.48 33.02
N VAL A 634 -47.08 -30.48 33.06
CA VAL A 634 -47.36 -29.69 34.28
C VAL A 634 -48.03 -30.53 35.37
N ASN A 635 -48.89 -31.48 35.01
CA ASN A 635 -49.54 -32.37 35.98
C ASN A 635 -48.53 -33.35 36.61
N ASP A 636 -47.62 -33.92 35.80
CA ASP A 636 -46.54 -34.78 36.30
C ASP A 636 -45.58 -34.01 37.24
N ALA A 637 -45.23 -32.77 36.87
CA ALA A 637 -44.39 -31.90 37.69
C ALA A 637 -45.02 -31.53 39.04
N ARG A 638 -46.36 -31.32 39.08
CA ARG A 638 -47.12 -31.14 40.33
C ARG A 638 -47.16 -32.41 41.18
N ALA A 639 -47.42 -33.56 40.55
CA ALA A 639 -47.49 -34.85 41.22
C ALA A 639 -46.16 -35.29 41.87
N ALA A 640 -45.03 -34.69 41.46
CA ALA A 640 -43.73 -34.91 42.08
C ALA A 640 -43.53 -34.19 43.44
N GLY A 641 -44.32 -33.15 43.76
CA GLY A 641 -44.19 -32.36 44.98
C GLY A 641 -43.08 -31.30 44.96
N VAL A 642 -43.22 -30.27 45.80
CA VAL A 642 -42.34 -29.08 45.81
C VAL A 642 -40.90 -29.35 46.27
N ASP A 643 -40.68 -30.41 47.05
CA ASP A 643 -39.34 -30.78 47.54
C ASP A 643 -38.57 -31.66 46.54
N SER A 644 -39.19 -32.04 45.42
CA SER A 644 -38.55 -32.92 44.43
C SER A 644 -37.47 -32.18 43.63
N PRO A 645 -36.28 -32.80 43.43
CA PRO A 645 -35.21 -32.27 42.58
C PRO A 645 -35.37 -32.64 41.09
N MET A 646 -36.46 -33.32 40.68
CA MET A 646 -36.67 -33.70 39.28
C MET A 646 -37.15 -32.52 38.43
N LEU A 647 -36.63 -32.41 37.20
CA LEU A 647 -36.97 -31.37 36.22
C LEU A 647 -37.81 -31.96 35.06
N PHE A 648 -38.82 -31.21 34.62
CA PHE A 648 -39.79 -31.63 33.61
C PHE A 648 -39.81 -30.62 32.46
N GLY A 649 -39.66 -31.06 31.20
CA GLY A 649 -39.50 -30.17 30.04
C GLY A 649 -40.50 -30.40 28.93
N TYR A 650 -40.75 -29.36 28.12
CA TYR A 650 -41.62 -29.40 26.95
C TYR A 650 -41.09 -28.56 25.78
N LEU A 651 -40.96 -29.16 24.58
CA LEU A 651 -40.67 -28.47 23.32
C LEU A 651 -41.99 -28.14 22.59
N PRO A 652 -42.36 -26.86 22.35
CA PRO A 652 -43.61 -26.50 21.70
C PRO A 652 -43.59 -26.69 20.17
N ARG A 653 -44.77 -26.94 19.58
CA ARG A 653 -45.00 -26.96 18.13
C ARG A 653 -45.09 -25.53 17.54
N LEU A 654 -43.96 -24.83 17.48
CA LEU A 654 -43.83 -23.53 16.83
C LEU A 654 -43.45 -23.67 15.34
N HIS A 655 -43.71 -22.62 14.55
CA HIS A 655 -43.30 -22.45 13.15
C HIS A 655 -43.50 -23.68 12.24
N HIS A 656 -44.61 -24.39 12.42
CA HIS A 656 -44.78 -25.74 11.86
C HIS A 656 -44.70 -25.79 10.32
N GLU A 657 -45.41 -24.89 9.63
CA GLU A 657 -45.43 -24.85 8.17
C GLU A 657 -44.12 -24.30 7.59
N GLU A 658 -43.49 -23.34 8.25
CA GLU A 658 -42.22 -22.76 7.81
C GLU A 658 -41.09 -23.79 7.94
N LEU A 659 -41.07 -24.57 9.03
CA LEU A 659 -40.12 -25.66 9.24
C LEU A 659 -40.36 -26.81 8.26
N LYS A 660 -41.63 -27.11 7.94
CA LYS A 660 -42.02 -28.05 6.87
C LYS A 660 -41.50 -27.59 5.51
N GLN A 661 -41.67 -26.31 5.16
CA GLN A 661 -41.17 -25.72 3.90
C GLN A 661 -39.63 -25.69 3.82
N ALA A 662 -38.94 -25.37 4.92
CA ALA A 662 -37.49 -25.33 4.96
C ALA A 662 -36.87 -26.73 4.82
N ILE A 663 -37.40 -27.74 5.53
CA ILE A 663 -37.00 -29.15 5.40
C ILE A 663 -37.25 -29.66 3.97
N ALA A 664 -38.42 -29.37 3.38
CA ALA A 664 -38.71 -29.76 2.00
C ALA A 664 -37.77 -29.07 0.98
N SER A 665 -37.38 -27.82 1.22
CA SER A 665 -36.44 -27.08 0.36
C SER A 665 -35.01 -27.61 0.46
N GLN A 666 -34.54 -27.98 1.68
CA GLN A 666 -33.23 -28.60 1.90
C GLN A 666 -33.13 -29.93 1.15
N ILE A 667 -34.13 -30.80 1.31
CA ILE A 667 -34.18 -32.11 0.63
C ILE A 667 -34.21 -31.93 -0.89
N ALA A 668 -35.05 -31.04 -1.41
CA ALA A 668 -35.17 -30.81 -2.85
C ALA A 668 -33.91 -30.22 -3.49
N ALA A 669 -33.21 -29.31 -2.80
CA ALA A 669 -31.96 -28.72 -3.30
C ALA A 669 -30.85 -29.78 -3.35
N GLN A 670 -30.71 -30.60 -2.29
CA GLN A 670 -29.76 -31.71 -2.26
C GLN A 670 -30.04 -32.73 -3.38
N GLU A 671 -31.30 -33.20 -3.49
CA GLU A 671 -31.68 -34.18 -4.51
C GLU A 671 -31.48 -33.69 -5.95
N THR A 672 -31.68 -32.38 -6.22
CA THR A 672 -31.37 -31.80 -7.54
C THR A 672 -29.87 -31.81 -7.83
N LEU A 673 -29.02 -31.46 -6.85
CA LEU A 673 -27.56 -31.50 -7.01
C LEU A 673 -27.02 -32.91 -7.22
N ASP A 674 -27.59 -33.89 -6.49
CA ASP A 674 -27.18 -35.29 -6.58
C ASP A 674 -27.51 -35.90 -7.96
N ALA A 675 -28.60 -35.47 -8.60
CA ALA A 675 -29.08 -36.04 -9.85
C ALA A 675 -28.35 -35.53 -11.12
N HIS A 676 -27.78 -34.32 -11.09
CA HIS A 676 -26.97 -33.77 -12.20
C HIS A 676 -25.48 -34.13 -12.09
N GLY A 677 -25.05 -34.72 -10.96
CA GLY A 677 -23.69 -35.21 -10.76
C GLY A 677 -22.62 -34.10 -10.78
N MET A 678 -21.37 -34.47 -11.08
CA MET A 678 -20.23 -33.54 -11.22
C MET A 678 -19.78 -33.33 -12.67
N THR A 679 -20.41 -34.00 -13.64
CA THR A 679 -19.96 -34.06 -15.04
C THR A 679 -20.90 -33.29 -15.97
N GLY A 680 -20.76 -31.95 -15.97
CA GLY A 680 -21.47 -31.05 -16.89
C GLY A 680 -20.51 -30.25 -17.77
N GLY A 681 -21.04 -29.67 -18.85
CA GLY A 681 -20.32 -28.69 -19.68
C GLY A 681 -20.29 -27.30 -19.04
N PRO A 682 -19.64 -26.30 -19.67
CA PRO A 682 -19.53 -24.94 -19.11
C PRO A 682 -20.88 -24.31 -18.74
N GLU A 683 -21.90 -24.52 -19.58
CA GLU A 683 -23.27 -23.99 -19.43
C GLU A 683 -23.95 -24.43 -18.11
N THR A 684 -23.54 -25.57 -17.52
CA THR A 684 -24.12 -26.09 -16.27
C THR A 684 -23.59 -25.41 -14.99
N ILE A 685 -22.48 -24.66 -15.08
CA ILE A 685 -21.72 -24.18 -13.91
C ILE A 685 -22.52 -23.16 -13.08
N GLU A 686 -23.17 -22.19 -13.72
CA GLU A 686 -23.95 -21.17 -13.01
C GLU A 686 -25.34 -21.66 -12.53
N PRO A 687 -26.10 -22.46 -13.31
CA PRO A 687 -27.28 -23.16 -12.81
C PRO A 687 -27.00 -24.01 -11.56
N ARG A 688 -25.88 -24.73 -11.53
CA ARG A 688 -25.45 -25.49 -10.34
C ARG A 688 -25.24 -24.60 -9.12
N LYS A 689 -24.48 -23.50 -9.26
CA LYS A 689 -24.24 -22.52 -8.18
C LYS A 689 -25.54 -21.91 -7.63
N ALA A 690 -26.61 -21.81 -8.44
CA ALA A 690 -27.92 -21.34 -7.96
C ALA A 690 -28.57 -22.35 -7.00
N ILE A 691 -28.55 -23.65 -7.31
CA ILE A 691 -29.11 -24.68 -6.41
C ILE A 691 -28.24 -24.88 -5.16
N GLU A 692 -26.91 -24.76 -5.27
CA GLU A 692 -26.01 -24.72 -4.11
C GLU A 692 -26.31 -23.52 -3.18
N THR A 693 -26.75 -22.38 -3.74
CA THR A 693 -27.23 -21.24 -2.95
C THR A 693 -28.51 -21.60 -2.18
N HIS A 694 -29.51 -22.18 -2.83
CA HIS A 694 -30.78 -22.58 -2.19
C HIS A 694 -30.58 -23.63 -1.09
N LEU A 695 -29.64 -24.57 -1.25
CA LEU A 695 -29.30 -25.54 -0.20
C LEU A 695 -28.77 -24.84 1.06
N ALA A 696 -27.87 -23.86 0.91
CA ALA A 696 -27.31 -23.11 2.03
C ALA A 696 -28.38 -22.27 2.77
N VAL A 697 -29.26 -21.58 2.04
CA VAL A 697 -30.35 -20.80 2.65
C VAL A 697 -31.34 -21.72 3.39
N ALA A 698 -31.72 -22.85 2.80
CA ALA A 698 -32.62 -23.80 3.45
C ALA A 698 -32.01 -24.38 4.74
N GLN A 699 -30.71 -24.67 4.76
CA GLN A 699 -29.99 -25.08 5.97
C GLN A 699 -29.99 -23.98 7.05
N HIS A 700 -29.71 -22.73 6.68
CA HIS A 700 -29.77 -21.59 7.60
C HIS A 700 -31.16 -21.42 8.22
N ARG A 701 -32.21 -21.45 7.39
CA ARG A 701 -33.60 -21.27 7.83
C ARG A 701 -34.08 -22.42 8.74
N ILE A 702 -33.64 -23.66 8.52
CA ILE A 702 -33.89 -24.76 9.47
C ILE A 702 -33.25 -24.45 10.83
N GLY A 703 -32.02 -23.94 10.85
CA GLY A 703 -31.33 -23.53 12.07
C GLY A 703 -32.10 -22.47 12.87
N GLU A 704 -32.52 -21.39 12.21
CA GLU A 704 -33.34 -20.32 12.83
C GLU A 704 -34.64 -20.87 13.44
N LEU A 705 -35.39 -21.67 12.68
CA LEU A 705 -36.69 -22.18 13.09
C LEU A 705 -36.60 -23.22 14.21
N LEU A 706 -35.56 -24.06 14.22
CA LEU A 706 -35.24 -24.93 15.36
C LEU A 706 -34.82 -24.10 16.57
N GLY A 707 -34.07 -23.01 16.38
CA GLY A 707 -33.74 -22.04 17.42
C GLY A 707 -34.99 -21.46 18.08
N HIS A 708 -36.01 -21.08 17.30
CA HIS A 708 -37.30 -20.64 17.86
C HIS A 708 -38.05 -21.74 18.62
N VAL A 709 -38.05 -22.99 18.14
CA VAL A 709 -38.67 -24.13 18.85
C VAL A 709 -37.96 -24.42 20.19
N ILE A 710 -36.62 -24.37 20.20
CA ILE A 710 -35.78 -24.64 21.38
C ILE A 710 -35.84 -23.46 22.37
N GLY A 711 -35.78 -22.22 21.91
CA GLY A 711 -35.99 -21.03 22.74
C GLY A 711 -37.40 -20.96 23.32
N GLY A 712 -38.40 -21.44 22.58
CA GLY A 712 -39.78 -21.62 23.05
C GLY A 712 -39.97 -22.73 24.10
N ALA A 713 -38.95 -23.55 24.38
CA ALA A 713 -39.05 -24.63 25.35
C ALA A 713 -39.43 -24.14 26.75
N LYS A 714 -40.21 -24.95 27.45
CA LYS A 714 -40.60 -24.75 28.86
C LYS A 714 -39.92 -25.80 29.73
N VAL A 715 -39.53 -25.42 30.93
CA VAL A 715 -39.01 -26.32 31.97
C VAL A 715 -39.80 -26.05 33.25
N PHE A 716 -40.06 -27.08 34.04
CA PHE A 716 -40.81 -27.01 35.28
C PHE A 716 -40.06 -27.76 36.39
N LEU A 717 -40.06 -27.16 37.58
CA LEU A 717 -39.59 -27.76 38.82
C LEU A 717 -40.60 -28.76 39.38
N GLY A 718 -40.13 -29.65 40.27
CA GLY A 718 -40.99 -30.33 41.23
C GLY A 718 -41.89 -29.33 41.95
N GLY A 719 -43.21 -29.59 41.92
CA GLY A 719 -44.27 -28.67 42.32
C GLY A 719 -45.02 -28.03 41.14
N GLY A 720 -44.49 -28.10 39.92
CA GLY A 720 -45.12 -27.56 38.71
C GLY A 720 -44.98 -26.04 38.54
N GLN A 721 -43.98 -25.43 39.17
CA GLN A 721 -43.54 -24.06 38.89
C GLN A 721 -42.73 -24.05 37.59
N GLU A 722 -43.01 -23.12 36.68
CA GLU A 722 -42.22 -22.93 35.45
C GLU A 722 -40.90 -22.19 35.75
N ALA A 723 -39.84 -22.58 35.04
CA ALA A 723 -38.50 -22.03 35.14
C ALA A 723 -38.37 -20.64 34.53
N ASN A 724 -37.42 -19.84 35.03
CA ASN A 724 -36.99 -18.61 34.40
C ASN A 724 -35.80 -18.87 33.47
N GLY A 725 -35.60 -18.00 32.48
CA GLY A 725 -34.53 -18.12 31.48
C GLY A 725 -35.04 -17.84 30.07
N ILE A 726 -34.12 -17.62 29.13
CA ILE A 726 -34.44 -17.31 27.74
C ILE A 726 -34.31 -18.58 26.90
N GLU A 727 -33.13 -19.19 26.94
CA GLU A 727 -32.83 -20.43 26.22
C GLU A 727 -33.16 -21.69 27.05
N LEU A 728 -33.16 -22.85 26.40
CA LEU A 728 -33.33 -24.14 27.08
C LEU A 728 -32.21 -24.41 28.09
N ALA A 729 -30.98 -23.97 27.83
CA ALA A 729 -29.87 -24.07 28.76
C ALA A 729 -30.16 -23.29 30.05
N ASP A 730 -30.53 -22.00 29.94
CA ASP A 730 -30.86 -21.13 31.07
C ASP A 730 -31.94 -21.73 31.96
N LYS A 731 -33.04 -22.18 31.34
CA LYS A 731 -34.22 -22.72 32.04
C LYS A 731 -33.91 -24.01 32.80
N VAL A 732 -32.98 -24.80 32.27
CA VAL A 732 -32.47 -26.00 32.96
C VAL A 732 -31.50 -25.60 34.08
N GLN A 733 -30.67 -24.56 33.90
CA GLN A 733 -29.74 -24.07 34.92
C GLN A 733 -30.48 -23.42 36.11
N ASP A 734 -31.41 -22.48 35.89
CA ASP A 734 -32.27 -21.85 36.90
C ASP A 734 -33.04 -22.88 37.75
N SER A 735 -33.59 -23.90 37.07
CA SER A 735 -34.25 -25.01 37.72
C SER A 735 -33.27 -25.92 38.46
N ALA A 736 -32.10 -26.20 37.89
CA ALA A 736 -31.07 -27.02 38.52
C ALA A 736 -30.51 -26.36 39.77
N ASP A 737 -30.27 -25.06 39.77
CA ASP A 737 -29.80 -24.30 40.94
C ASP A 737 -30.84 -24.38 42.08
N SER A 738 -32.11 -24.17 41.75
CA SER A 738 -33.22 -24.34 42.70
C SER A 738 -33.32 -25.78 43.25
N ALA A 739 -33.13 -26.80 42.40
CA ALA A 739 -33.14 -28.20 42.80
C ALA A 739 -31.88 -28.61 43.61
N MET A 740 -30.71 -28.06 43.31
CA MET A 740 -29.47 -28.25 44.06
C MET A 740 -29.54 -27.63 45.46
N VAL A 741 -30.24 -26.49 45.62
CA VAL A 741 -30.52 -25.90 46.94
C VAL A 741 -31.49 -26.76 47.76
N ARG A 742 -32.52 -27.36 47.13
CA ARG A 742 -33.40 -28.35 47.78
C ARG A 742 -32.62 -29.59 48.26
N LEU A 743 -31.57 -29.99 47.53
CA LEU A 743 -30.74 -31.16 47.83
C LEU A 743 -29.62 -30.90 48.87
N PHE A 744 -29.03 -29.69 48.90
CA PHE A 744 -27.97 -29.30 49.84
C PHE A 744 -28.21 -27.90 50.45
N PRO A 745 -29.15 -27.75 51.40
CA PRO A 745 -29.62 -26.44 51.89
C PRO A 745 -28.62 -25.67 52.78
N GLN A 746 -27.48 -26.24 53.16
CA GLN A 746 -26.43 -25.57 53.95
C GLN A 746 -25.12 -25.38 53.17
N PHE A 747 -25.15 -25.54 51.85
CA PHE A 747 -23.97 -25.47 50.99
C PHE A 747 -23.32 -24.07 50.92
N SER A 748 -24.13 -23.01 50.89
CA SER A 748 -23.69 -21.62 50.74
C SER A 748 -22.75 -21.12 51.85
N GLU A 749 -22.69 -21.79 53.00
CA GLU A 749 -21.81 -21.40 54.10
C GLU A 749 -20.30 -21.61 53.80
N ALA A 750 -19.96 -22.57 52.93
CA ALA A 750 -18.57 -22.88 52.55
C ALA A 750 -18.25 -22.70 51.06
N ASP A 751 -19.15 -22.02 50.38
CA ASP A 751 -19.17 -21.89 48.93
C ASP A 751 -18.15 -20.85 48.42
N HIS A 752 -16.93 -21.29 48.09
CA HIS A 752 -15.91 -20.43 47.46
C HIS A 752 -14.87 -21.18 46.60
N VAL A 753 -14.54 -20.66 45.40
CA VAL A 753 -13.64 -21.30 44.41
C VAL A 753 -12.23 -21.58 44.93
N ASN A 754 -11.57 -20.58 45.50
CA ASN A 754 -10.13 -20.64 45.78
C ASN A 754 -9.73 -21.45 47.03
N TRP A 755 -10.60 -22.27 47.63
CA TRP A 755 -10.24 -23.03 48.84
C TRP A 755 -9.01 -23.97 48.64
N GLY A 756 -8.80 -24.53 47.46
CA GLY A 756 -7.55 -25.26 47.14
C GLY A 756 -6.30 -24.37 47.07
N GLN A 757 -6.44 -23.09 46.70
CA GLN A 757 -5.37 -22.11 46.80
C GLN A 757 -5.11 -21.70 48.24
N VAL A 758 -6.14 -21.65 49.08
CA VAL A 758 -5.99 -21.40 50.52
C VAL A 758 -5.04 -22.45 51.09
N VAL A 759 -5.38 -23.74 50.99
CA VAL A 759 -4.54 -24.86 51.45
C VAL A 759 -3.09 -24.79 50.92
N SER A 760 -2.90 -24.52 49.63
CA SER A 760 -1.55 -24.54 49.03
C SER A 760 -0.68 -23.33 49.39
N ARG A 761 -1.24 -22.11 49.50
CA ARG A 761 -0.51 -20.91 49.96
C ARG A 761 0.05 -21.08 51.37
N LEU A 762 -0.68 -21.77 52.23
CA LEU A 762 -0.34 -21.99 53.64
C LEU A 762 0.80 -22.99 53.83
N GLY A 763 0.87 -24.02 52.97
CA GLY A 763 2.02 -24.91 52.88
C GLY A 763 3.32 -24.20 52.47
N ALA A 764 3.22 -22.99 51.87
CA ALA A 764 4.35 -22.11 51.57
C ALA A 764 4.60 -21.02 52.64
N GLY A 765 3.84 -21.00 53.74
CA GLY A 765 4.01 -20.06 54.86
C GLY A 765 3.25 -18.72 54.73
N ASP A 766 2.32 -18.60 53.78
CA ASP A 766 1.59 -17.36 53.54
C ASP A 766 0.44 -17.12 54.55
N VAL A 767 0.69 -16.26 55.54
CA VAL A 767 -0.31 -15.75 56.50
C VAL A 767 -1.52 -15.10 55.83
N ALA A 768 -1.45 -14.70 54.56
CA ALA A 768 -2.52 -13.98 53.88
C ALA A 768 -3.71 -14.84 53.42
N ALA A 769 -3.64 -16.17 53.52
CA ALA A 769 -4.32 -17.00 52.53
C ALA A 769 -5.87 -16.97 52.53
N LEU A 770 -6.58 -16.57 53.61
CA LEU A 770 -8.04 -16.35 53.53
C LEU A 770 -8.44 -15.23 52.55
N SER A 771 -7.52 -14.33 52.18
CA SER A 771 -7.73 -13.37 51.10
C SER A 771 -8.14 -14.05 49.77
N SER A 772 -7.69 -15.28 49.52
CA SER A 772 -8.12 -16.07 48.36
C SER A 772 -9.62 -16.38 48.39
N VAL A 773 -10.24 -16.54 49.56
CA VAL A 773 -11.69 -16.78 49.69
C VAL A 773 -12.47 -15.50 50.02
N ASN A 774 -12.06 -14.40 49.38
CA ASN A 774 -12.65 -13.06 49.48
C ASN A 774 -12.78 -12.52 50.91
N PHE A 775 -12.02 -13.05 51.86
CA PHE A 775 -12.08 -12.67 53.25
C PHE A 775 -10.78 -11.97 53.68
N GLN A 776 -10.83 -10.64 53.70
CA GLN A 776 -9.76 -9.76 54.18
C GLN A 776 -10.20 -9.15 55.52
N GLY A 777 -9.86 -9.84 56.61
CA GLY A 777 -10.28 -9.52 57.99
C GLY A 777 -9.72 -10.57 58.94
N ASN A 778 -10.19 -10.67 60.19
CA ASN A 778 -9.74 -11.74 61.11
C ASN A 778 -10.44 -13.08 60.81
N PRO A 779 -9.78 -14.15 60.32
CA PRO A 779 -10.36 -15.47 59.99
C PRO A 779 -11.40 -16.04 60.94
N THR A 780 -11.37 -15.73 62.24
CA THR A 780 -12.48 -16.05 63.16
C THR A 780 -13.87 -15.59 62.71
N GLN A 781 -13.95 -14.54 61.89
CA GLN A 781 -15.17 -13.91 61.42
C GLN A 781 -15.61 -14.44 60.05
N HIS A 782 -14.79 -15.26 59.37
CA HIS A 782 -15.17 -15.91 58.13
C HIS A 782 -16.15 -17.07 58.43
N PRO A 783 -17.31 -17.21 57.75
CA PRO A 783 -18.35 -18.19 58.11
C PRO A 783 -17.86 -19.62 58.27
N VAL A 784 -17.11 -20.18 57.31
CA VAL A 784 -16.55 -21.55 57.42
C VAL A 784 -15.62 -21.69 58.61
N CYS A 785 -14.68 -20.75 58.74
CA CYS A 785 -13.69 -20.79 59.80
C CYS A 785 -14.36 -20.71 61.17
N ARG A 786 -15.38 -19.86 61.30
CA ARG A 786 -16.24 -19.76 62.48
C ARG A 786 -16.99 -21.06 62.77
N ARG A 787 -17.68 -21.65 61.78
CA ARG A 787 -18.41 -22.92 61.95
C ARG A 787 -17.49 -24.07 62.36
N VAL A 788 -16.31 -24.17 61.73
CA VAL A 788 -15.28 -25.17 62.03
C VAL A 788 -14.73 -24.95 63.45
N LEU A 789 -14.43 -23.71 63.83
CA LEU A 789 -13.95 -23.31 65.16
C LEU A 789 -14.99 -23.60 66.26
N GLU A 790 -16.25 -23.20 66.05
CA GLU A 790 -17.39 -23.50 66.93
C GLU A 790 -17.57 -25.02 67.13
N HIS A 791 -17.28 -25.84 66.10
CA HIS A 791 -17.38 -27.30 66.19
C HIS A 791 -16.14 -27.99 66.82
N ILE A 792 -15.00 -27.30 66.97
CA ILE A 792 -13.75 -27.86 67.54
C ILE A 792 -13.72 -27.81 69.07
N GLY A 793 -14.17 -26.70 69.66
CA GLY A 793 -14.27 -26.54 71.13
C GLY A 793 -12.96 -26.81 71.87
N ALA A 794 -13.01 -27.68 72.89
CA ALA A 794 -11.84 -28.06 73.70
C ALA A 794 -10.85 -29.02 72.99
N GLY A 795 -11.20 -29.53 71.80
CA GLY A 795 -10.38 -30.45 71.01
C GLY A 795 -11.21 -31.50 70.26
N LYS A 796 -10.95 -31.64 68.95
CA LYS A 796 -11.58 -32.59 68.01
C LYS A 796 -10.53 -33.15 67.06
N LYS A 797 -10.78 -34.34 66.48
CA LYS A 797 -9.93 -34.94 65.43
C LYS A 797 -10.39 -34.50 64.04
N GLY A 798 -9.44 -34.26 63.14
CA GLY A 798 -9.72 -33.77 61.78
C GLY A 798 -10.56 -34.68 60.89
N LYS A 799 -10.51 -36.02 61.05
CA LYS A 799 -11.33 -36.92 60.22
C LYS A 799 -12.82 -36.69 60.45
N ASP A 800 -13.23 -36.63 61.72
CA ASP A 800 -14.63 -36.52 62.14
C ASP A 800 -15.28 -35.20 61.67
N LEU A 801 -14.45 -34.18 61.38
CA LEU A 801 -14.88 -32.92 60.76
C LEU A 801 -15.19 -33.08 59.27
N ARG A 802 -14.38 -33.84 58.52
CA ARG A 802 -14.50 -33.96 57.05
C ARG A 802 -15.74 -34.70 56.61
N ASP A 803 -16.09 -35.80 57.28
CA ASP A 803 -17.20 -36.65 56.86
C ASP A 803 -18.56 -35.97 57.13
N ASN A 804 -18.68 -35.21 58.24
CA ASN A 804 -19.88 -34.47 58.63
C ASN A 804 -20.29 -33.38 57.62
N PHE A 805 -19.34 -32.57 57.14
CA PHE A 805 -19.64 -31.39 56.31
C PHE A 805 -19.74 -31.71 54.80
N LYS A 806 -19.45 -32.93 54.36
CA LYS A 806 -19.57 -33.34 52.94
C LYS A 806 -20.93 -33.90 52.53
N GLY A 807 -21.69 -34.47 53.47
CA GLY A 807 -23.03 -35.00 53.20
C GLY A 807 -24.09 -33.90 53.18
N ALA A 808 -25.30 -34.20 52.69
CA ALA A 808 -26.47 -33.36 52.95
C ALA A 808 -26.68 -33.24 54.47
N PRO A 809 -27.04 -32.06 55.02
CA PRO A 809 -27.47 -30.84 54.31
C PRO A 809 -26.34 -29.95 53.77
N TYR A 810 -25.08 -30.18 54.15
CA TYR A 810 -23.95 -29.28 53.89
C TYR A 810 -23.40 -29.40 52.46
N GLY A 811 -22.98 -30.59 52.02
CA GLY A 811 -22.44 -30.81 50.67
C GLY A 811 -21.09 -30.13 50.36
N TRP A 812 -20.36 -29.62 51.37
CA TRP A 812 -19.23 -28.69 51.22
C TRP A 812 -18.01 -29.29 50.47
N PRO A 813 -17.24 -28.47 49.73
CA PRO A 813 -15.98 -28.89 49.13
C PRO A 813 -14.91 -29.24 50.19
N GLN A 814 -14.10 -30.25 49.94
CA GLN A 814 -13.11 -30.74 50.92
C GLN A 814 -12.11 -29.67 51.34
N ASP A 815 -11.59 -28.90 50.39
CA ASP A 815 -10.54 -27.92 50.66
C ASP A 815 -11.04 -26.73 51.48
N ALA A 816 -12.36 -26.53 51.62
CA ALA A 816 -12.90 -25.54 52.55
C ALA A 816 -12.68 -25.95 54.01
N ILE A 817 -12.92 -27.22 54.30
CA ILE A 817 -12.77 -27.80 55.64
C ILE A 817 -11.28 -27.81 56.01
N ASP A 818 -10.41 -28.20 55.09
CA ASP A 818 -8.96 -28.22 55.30
C ASP A 818 -8.33 -26.81 55.30
N GLY A 819 -8.75 -25.95 54.38
CA GLY A 819 -8.25 -24.57 54.27
C GLY A 819 -8.63 -23.72 55.47
N ALA A 820 -9.83 -23.90 56.02
CA ALA A 820 -10.25 -23.25 57.25
C ALA A 820 -9.35 -23.64 58.44
N LEU A 821 -8.99 -24.92 58.56
CA LEU A 821 -8.03 -25.39 59.56
C LEU A 821 -6.64 -24.79 59.33
N TYR A 822 -6.16 -24.73 58.09
CA TYR A 822 -4.82 -24.22 57.81
C TYR A 822 -4.65 -22.70 57.93
N VAL A 823 -5.58 -21.86 57.44
CA VAL A 823 -5.32 -20.39 57.51
C VAL A 823 -5.25 -20.00 58.94
N MET A 824 -6.18 -20.57 59.68
CA MET A 824 -6.16 -20.37 61.07
C MET A 824 -4.83 -20.94 61.66
N LEU A 825 -4.34 -22.15 61.37
CA LEU A 825 -3.00 -22.59 61.85
C LEU A 825 -1.83 -21.62 61.55
N VAL A 826 -1.88 -20.84 60.46
CA VAL A 826 -0.77 -19.97 60.02
C VAL A 826 -0.86 -18.54 60.53
N ALA A 827 -2.02 -17.90 60.49
CA ALA A 827 -2.19 -16.46 60.69
C ALA A 827 -2.14 -16.02 62.18
N GLY A 828 -1.37 -16.72 63.01
CA GLY A 828 -1.36 -16.58 64.47
C GLY A 828 -2.51 -17.30 65.16
N ASN A 829 -3.37 -17.99 64.41
CA ASN A 829 -4.54 -18.65 64.96
C ASN A 829 -4.20 -19.97 65.64
N LEU A 830 -4.48 -21.09 64.97
CA LEU A 830 -4.61 -22.38 65.62
C LEU A 830 -3.25 -22.87 66.11
N ARG A 831 -3.15 -23.26 67.39
CA ARG A 831 -2.11 -24.22 67.85
C ARG A 831 -2.63 -25.65 67.68
N ALA A 832 -1.75 -26.63 67.42
CA ALA A 832 -2.15 -28.03 67.27
C ALA A 832 -1.23 -29.04 67.99
N THR A 833 -1.69 -30.29 68.12
CA THR A 833 -0.92 -31.41 68.71
C THR A 833 -1.16 -32.73 67.99
N VAL A 834 -0.15 -33.60 67.96
CA VAL A 834 -0.22 -35.02 67.55
C VAL A 834 0.49 -35.85 68.62
N ASN A 835 -0.15 -36.93 69.11
CA ASN A 835 0.37 -37.79 70.19
C ASN A 835 0.89 -37.02 71.44
N GLY A 836 0.22 -35.91 71.80
CA GLY A 836 0.59 -35.04 72.92
C GLY A 836 1.75 -34.07 72.63
N GLN A 837 2.44 -34.18 71.50
CA GLN A 837 3.48 -33.25 71.07
C GLN A 837 2.88 -32.12 70.22
N PRO A 838 3.34 -30.86 70.37
CA PRO A 838 2.83 -29.73 69.60
C PRO A 838 3.27 -29.82 68.13
N VAL A 839 2.40 -29.40 67.22
CA VAL A 839 2.68 -29.27 65.78
C VAL A 839 2.26 -27.90 65.26
N ASN A 840 3.01 -27.41 64.26
CA ASN A 840 2.81 -26.14 63.59
C ASN A 840 2.12 -26.34 62.22
N ALA A 841 1.89 -25.24 61.49
CA ALA A 841 1.14 -25.25 60.24
C ALA A 841 1.75 -26.06 59.07
N SER A 842 3.03 -26.46 59.15
CA SER A 842 3.68 -27.35 58.17
C SER A 842 3.29 -28.84 58.29
N LEU A 843 2.17 -29.14 58.95
CA LEU A 843 1.56 -30.48 58.96
C LEU A 843 1.04 -30.85 57.56
N PRO A 844 1.27 -32.06 57.01
CA PRO A 844 0.72 -32.46 55.71
C PRO A 844 -0.81 -32.69 55.67
N GLN A 845 -1.47 -32.40 54.54
CA GLN A 845 -2.94 -32.47 54.40
C GLN A 845 -3.52 -33.90 54.60
N ASN A 846 -2.70 -34.94 54.39
CA ASN A 846 -3.08 -36.33 54.69
C ASN A 846 -2.98 -36.68 56.19
N GLN A 847 -2.25 -35.89 57.00
CA GLN A 847 -2.13 -36.07 58.46
C GLN A 847 -3.08 -35.17 59.27
N LEU A 848 -3.73 -34.17 58.66
CA LEU A 848 -4.80 -33.36 59.29
C LEU A 848 -5.86 -34.23 59.99
N GLY A 849 -6.17 -35.40 59.42
CA GLY A 849 -7.17 -36.34 59.96
C GLY A 849 -6.95 -36.76 61.42
N THR A 850 -5.74 -36.56 61.97
CA THR A 850 -5.33 -37.00 63.32
C THR A 850 -4.89 -35.88 64.31
N ALA A 851 -5.27 -34.59 64.13
CA ALA A 851 -4.88 -33.39 64.96
C ALA A 851 -6.05 -32.43 65.47
N SER A 852 -5.81 -31.24 66.13
CA SER A 852 -6.77 -30.27 66.85
C SER A 852 -6.35 -28.72 66.96
N PHE A 853 -7.21 -27.67 67.29
CA PHE A 853 -7.00 -26.22 66.79
C PHE A 853 -7.73 -24.86 67.39
N TYR A 854 -7.16 -23.57 67.45
CA TYR A 854 -7.75 -22.12 67.78
C TYR A 854 -6.73 -20.81 67.80
N VAL A 855 -6.72 -19.45 67.37
CA VAL A 855 -7.51 -18.18 66.81
C VAL A 855 -6.67 -16.81 66.32
N ASP A 856 -6.74 -16.12 65.08
CA ASP A 856 -6.15 -14.77 64.42
C ASP A 856 -6.14 -14.34 62.80
N VAL A 857 -5.15 -13.63 62.04
CA VAL A 857 -5.21 -12.58 60.81
C VAL A 857 -4.32 -12.53 59.39
N PRO A 858 -4.73 -11.99 58.13
CA PRO A 858 -4.10 -12.04 56.70
C PRO A 858 -4.04 -10.85 55.52
N PRO A 859 -3.07 -10.76 54.47
CA PRO A 859 -2.93 -9.77 53.22
C PRO A 859 -3.09 -10.01 51.57
N LEU A 860 -2.14 -9.69 50.56
CA LEU A 860 -2.29 -9.05 49.11
C LEU A 860 -1.68 -9.61 47.66
N ASP A 861 -1.44 -8.81 46.51
CA ASP A 861 -1.42 -9.11 44.94
C ASP A 861 -0.32 -8.51 43.82
N VAL A 862 -0.38 -8.72 42.43
CA VAL A 862 0.64 -8.57 41.26
C VAL A 862 0.35 -7.97 39.79
N GLN A 863 -0.65 -8.38 38.96
CA GLN A 863 -0.66 -8.29 37.44
C GLN A 863 -0.58 -6.88 36.81
N GLN A 864 -0.96 -5.85 37.55
CA GLN A 864 -0.93 -4.45 37.09
C GLN A 864 0.50 -3.98 36.78
N ARG A 865 1.51 -4.50 37.50
CA ARG A 865 2.92 -4.09 37.34
C ARG A 865 3.46 -4.43 35.96
N LEU A 866 3.17 -5.62 35.42
CA LEU A 866 3.68 -6.07 34.11
C LEU A 866 3.18 -5.17 32.96
N ASN A 867 1.92 -4.76 33.01
CA ASN A 867 1.32 -3.85 32.02
C ASN A 867 2.04 -2.48 32.00
N LEU A 868 2.35 -1.93 33.17
CA LEU A 868 3.08 -0.65 33.28
C LEU A 868 4.48 -0.73 32.66
N LYS A 869 5.21 -1.84 32.88
CA LYS A 869 6.54 -2.04 32.26
C LYS A 869 6.47 -2.05 30.74
N ALA A 870 5.47 -2.72 30.16
CA ALA A 870 5.27 -2.78 28.71
C ALA A 870 4.96 -1.39 28.12
N LEU A 871 4.20 -0.54 28.83
CA LEU A 871 3.96 0.85 28.43
C LEU A 871 5.26 1.67 28.44
N PHE A 872 6.03 1.62 29.53
CA PHE A 872 7.28 2.38 29.65
C PHE A 872 8.32 1.92 28.61
N GLN A 873 8.34 0.62 28.26
CA GLN A 873 9.20 0.10 27.21
C GLN A 873 8.86 0.67 25.82
N LYS A 874 7.58 0.94 25.51
CA LYS A 874 7.19 1.66 24.27
C LYS A 874 7.76 3.09 24.22
N ALA A 875 7.96 3.73 25.38
CA ALA A 875 8.62 5.03 25.50
C ALA A 875 10.17 4.96 25.46
N GLY A 876 10.75 3.75 25.40
CA GLY A 876 12.19 3.52 25.47
C GLY A 876 12.76 3.52 26.89
N ILE A 877 11.94 3.21 27.90
CA ILE A 877 12.32 3.23 29.33
C ILE A 877 12.15 1.83 29.94
N THR A 878 13.20 1.34 30.61
CA THR A 878 13.24 0.01 31.25
C THR A 878 13.11 0.16 32.77
N THR A 879 12.37 -0.72 33.47
CA THR A 879 12.18 -0.62 34.93
C THR A 879 12.22 -1.95 35.69
N GLN A 880 12.74 -1.88 36.92
CA GLN A 880 12.90 -2.98 37.87
C GLN A 880 11.70 -3.09 38.82
N ASN A 881 11.53 -4.22 39.49
CA ASN A 881 10.46 -4.39 40.48
C ASN A 881 10.70 -3.46 41.68
N GLY A 882 9.68 -2.72 42.12
CA GLY A 882 9.80 -1.73 43.19
C GLY A 882 10.28 -0.35 42.73
N LYS A 883 10.54 -0.14 41.43
CA LYS A 883 10.94 1.13 40.81
C LYS A 883 9.93 1.62 39.75
N GLU A 884 8.71 1.09 39.78
CA GLU A 884 7.65 1.45 38.83
C GLU A 884 7.30 2.95 38.89
N SER A 885 7.35 3.59 40.07
CA SER A 885 7.06 5.02 40.23
C SER A 885 8.16 5.94 39.67
N GLU A 886 9.44 5.53 39.72
CA GLU A 886 10.54 6.27 39.08
C GLU A 886 10.40 6.28 37.55
N ALA A 887 10.02 5.13 36.99
CA ALA A 887 9.84 4.97 35.54
C ALA A 887 8.58 5.68 35.01
N ALA A 888 7.52 5.76 35.81
CA ALA A 888 6.32 6.52 35.49
C ALA A 888 6.63 8.01 35.20
N ALA A 889 7.41 8.66 36.07
CA ALA A 889 7.79 10.06 35.90
C ALA A 889 8.61 10.29 34.61
N LEU A 890 9.56 9.40 34.31
CA LEU A 890 10.35 9.46 33.08
C LEU A 890 9.49 9.27 31.82
N ALA A 891 8.50 8.37 31.86
CA ALA A 891 7.64 8.07 30.72
C ALA A 891 6.69 9.24 30.37
N LEU A 892 6.13 9.90 31.39
CA LEU A 892 5.29 11.08 31.19
C LEU A 892 6.11 12.25 30.61
N ASN A 893 7.31 12.50 31.13
CA ASN A 893 8.23 13.52 30.57
C ASN A 893 8.63 13.22 29.11
N LYS A 894 8.90 11.95 28.77
CA LYS A 894 9.19 11.51 27.40
C LYS A 894 8.01 11.77 26.45
N LEU A 895 6.78 11.56 26.93
CA LEU A 895 5.55 11.77 26.17
C LEU A 895 5.27 13.25 25.92
N LEU A 896 5.49 14.13 26.90
CA LEU A 896 5.40 15.59 26.73
C LEU A 896 6.41 16.13 25.71
N ALA A 897 7.66 15.62 25.73
CA ALA A 897 8.67 16.00 24.74
C ALA A 897 8.30 15.59 23.30
N LEU A 898 7.59 14.47 23.14
CA LEU A 898 7.07 14.04 21.83
C LEU A 898 5.94 14.95 21.34
N ALA A 899 5.05 15.43 22.23
CA ALA A 899 4.01 16.41 21.85
C ALA A 899 4.62 17.69 21.27
N ALA A 900 5.59 18.29 21.95
CA ALA A 900 6.27 19.49 21.49
C ALA A 900 7.00 19.30 20.13
N SER A 901 7.44 18.08 19.81
CA SER A 901 8.02 17.76 18.50
C SER A 901 7.01 17.54 17.38
N ALA A 902 5.72 17.34 17.70
CA ALA A 902 4.69 16.89 16.77
C ALA A 902 3.93 18.02 16.06
N GLY A 903 4.22 19.29 16.36
CA GLY A 903 3.54 20.47 15.80
C GLY A 903 4.38 21.75 15.82
N GLY A 904 3.72 22.90 15.91
CA GLY A 904 4.33 24.21 16.14
C GLY A 904 3.71 25.32 15.27
N ALA A 905 4.55 26.23 14.78
CA ALA A 905 4.15 27.30 13.86
C ALA A 905 3.81 26.78 12.46
N ALA A 906 2.85 27.42 11.78
CA ALA A 906 2.49 27.14 10.40
C ALA A 906 3.72 27.15 9.46
N PRO A 907 3.82 26.23 8.46
CA PRO A 907 2.83 25.24 8.01
C PRO A 907 2.75 23.95 8.85
N ARG A 908 3.41 23.85 10.02
CA ARG A 908 3.34 22.64 10.86
C ARG A 908 1.91 22.47 11.43
N PRO A 909 1.51 21.23 11.75
CA PRO A 909 0.33 20.96 12.59
C PRO A 909 0.35 21.74 13.91
N GLU A 910 -0.80 21.83 14.58
CA GLU A 910 -0.87 22.41 15.92
C GLU A 910 -0.18 21.49 16.94
N GLU A 911 0.29 22.06 18.06
CA GLU A 911 0.88 21.26 19.13
C GLU A 911 -0.21 20.42 19.84
N PRO A 912 -0.02 19.10 20.05
CA PRO A 912 -1.05 18.25 20.66
C PRO A 912 -1.38 18.60 22.11
N ASP A 913 -2.63 18.37 22.53
CA ASP A 913 -3.02 18.51 23.93
C ASP A 913 -2.24 17.56 24.86
N THR A 914 -1.82 18.12 26.00
CA THR A 914 -1.00 17.48 27.02
C THR A 914 -1.63 17.49 28.41
N GLN A 915 -2.83 18.07 28.59
CA GLN A 915 -3.47 18.24 29.91
C GLN A 915 -3.60 16.92 30.69
N ALA A 916 -4.08 15.85 30.02
CA ALA A 916 -4.23 14.53 30.64
C ALA A 916 -2.88 13.92 31.09
N VAL A 917 -1.80 14.16 30.35
CA VAL A 917 -0.45 13.67 30.70
C VAL A 917 0.09 14.42 31.92
N THR A 918 -0.15 15.73 31.98
CA THR A 918 0.25 16.60 33.11
C THR A 918 -0.51 16.23 34.39
N ALA A 919 -1.80 15.88 34.29
CA ALA A 919 -2.60 15.43 35.44
C ALA A 919 -2.04 14.15 36.11
N LEU A 920 -1.52 13.20 35.32
CA LEU A 920 -0.89 11.98 35.84
C LEU A 920 0.41 12.25 36.63
N GLN A 921 1.07 13.39 36.40
CA GLN A 921 2.27 13.80 37.15
C GLN A 921 1.94 14.32 38.56
N MET A 922 0.67 14.59 38.88
CA MET A 922 0.24 15.10 40.19
C MET A 922 -0.08 14.00 41.22
N LEU A 923 -0.06 12.72 40.82
CA LEU A 923 -0.31 11.57 41.71
C LEU A 923 1.01 10.97 42.22
N SER A 924 0.94 10.10 43.24
CA SER A 924 2.11 9.35 43.73
C SER A 924 1.79 7.92 44.17
N GLY A 925 2.83 7.10 44.33
CA GLY A 925 2.76 5.75 44.90
C GLY A 925 1.81 4.80 44.16
N ASN A 926 1.23 3.85 44.89
CA ASN A 926 0.30 2.85 44.33
C ASN A 926 -0.89 3.48 43.60
N ALA A 927 -1.37 4.65 44.04
CA ALA A 927 -2.47 5.37 43.41
C ALA A 927 -2.11 5.90 42.00
N GLN A 928 -0.88 6.44 41.82
CA GLN A 928 -0.40 6.85 40.50
C GLN A 928 -0.25 5.65 39.56
N LEU A 929 0.31 4.54 40.07
CA LEU A 929 0.54 3.33 39.27
C LEU A 929 -0.79 2.72 38.79
N LEU A 930 -1.82 2.70 39.63
CA LEU A 930 -3.18 2.33 39.24
C LEU A 930 -3.74 3.25 38.14
N LYS A 931 -3.62 4.58 38.30
CA LYS A 931 -4.20 5.51 37.32
C LYS A 931 -3.50 5.48 35.95
N ILE A 932 -2.18 5.25 35.92
CA ILE A 932 -1.43 5.05 34.66
C ILE A 932 -1.80 3.69 34.02
N HIS A 933 -2.09 2.67 34.82
CA HIS A 933 -2.55 1.36 34.32
C HIS A 933 -3.90 1.45 33.62
N GLU A 934 -4.85 2.20 34.19
CA GLU A 934 -6.17 2.47 33.60
C GLU A 934 -6.09 3.18 32.23
N GLN A 935 -5.12 4.09 32.04
CA GLN A 935 -5.00 4.91 30.82
C GLN A 935 -3.95 4.38 29.81
N LYS A 936 -3.41 3.17 30.03
CA LYS A 936 -2.21 2.66 29.33
C LYS A 936 -2.32 2.66 27.79
N ASP A 937 -3.50 2.39 27.23
CA ASP A 937 -3.67 2.17 25.80
C ASP A 937 -3.82 3.50 25.01
N ASP A 938 -4.49 4.49 25.60
CA ASP A 938 -4.51 5.89 25.11
C ASP A 938 -3.10 6.50 25.12
N LEU A 939 -2.37 6.33 26.23
CA LEU A 939 -0.98 6.80 26.36
C LEU A 939 -0.07 6.14 25.30
N ALA A 940 -0.29 4.86 24.98
CA ALA A 940 0.44 4.17 23.92
C ALA A 940 0.09 4.67 22.51
N ALA A 941 -1.19 5.00 22.25
CA ALA A 941 -1.64 5.54 20.97
C ALA A 941 -1.11 6.97 20.72
N LYS A 942 -1.15 7.84 21.74
CA LYS A 942 -0.55 9.18 21.70
C LYS A 942 0.95 9.12 21.43
N LEU A 943 1.67 8.23 22.14
CA LEU A 943 3.11 8.06 21.95
C LEU A 943 3.49 7.66 20.52
N ALA A 944 2.74 6.74 19.91
CA ALA A 944 2.96 6.34 18.52
C ALA A 944 2.65 7.48 17.53
N THR A 945 1.55 8.19 17.74
CA THR A 945 1.06 9.26 16.84
C THR A 945 1.98 10.48 16.87
N TRP A 946 2.32 10.99 18.06
CA TRP A 946 3.15 12.19 18.20
C TRP A 946 4.57 11.96 17.69
N LYS A 947 5.12 10.75 17.93
CA LYS A 947 6.41 10.37 17.33
C LYS A 947 6.33 10.35 15.80
N LYS A 948 5.30 9.74 15.20
CA LYS A 948 5.10 9.71 13.74
C LYS A 948 5.06 11.13 13.15
N SER A 949 4.36 12.06 13.80
CA SER A 949 4.30 13.47 13.36
C SER A 949 5.65 14.17 13.49
N GLY A 950 6.36 14.02 14.61
CA GLY A 950 7.68 14.66 14.81
C GLY A 950 8.77 14.13 13.88
N ASP A 951 8.80 12.81 13.66
CA ASP A 951 9.67 12.16 12.66
C ASP A 951 9.36 12.70 11.24
N ALA A 952 8.08 12.90 10.90
CA ALA A 952 7.65 13.43 9.60
C ALA A 952 7.93 14.94 9.41
N ILE A 953 7.74 15.77 10.43
CA ILE A 953 8.13 17.20 10.39
C ILE A 953 9.64 17.30 10.17
N THR A 954 10.43 16.54 10.93
CA THR A 954 11.89 16.50 10.80
C THR A 954 12.34 16.13 9.39
N LYS A 955 11.64 15.21 8.72
CA LYS A 955 11.92 14.82 7.34
C LYS A 955 11.52 15.87 6.29
N ARG A 956 10.36 16.53 6.46
CA ARG A 956 9.80 17.45 5.44
C ARG A 956 10.25 18.91 5.57
N TRP A 957 10.60 19.37 6.78
CA TRP A 957 10.91 20.78 7.04
C TRP A 957 12.01 21.38 6.15
N PRO A 958 13.16 20.71 5.89
CA PRO A 958 14.21 21.26 5.01
C PRO A 958 13.74 21.43 3.55
N GLY A 959 12.78 20.61 3.10
CA GLY A 959 12.15 20.75 1.79
C GLY A 959 11.26 21.99 1.71
N TRP A 960 10.58 22.34 2.81
CA TRP A 960 9.75 23.54 2.90
C TRP A 960 10.60 24.82 2.89
N GLU A 961 11.69 24.87 3.65
CA GLU A 961 12.63 26.00 3.64
C GLU A 961 13.21 26.21 2.22
N ARG A 962 13.57 25.12 1.53
CA ARG A 962 14.00 25.14 0.13
C ARG A 962 12.93 25.65 -0.84
N LEU A 963 11.66 25.30 -0.63
CA LEU A 963 10.54 25.82 -1.43
C LEU A 963 10.39 27.34 -1.27
N GLN A 964 10.51 27.86 -0.04
CA GLN A 964 10.49 29.31 0.22
C GLN A 964 11.67 30.04 -0.44
N ASP A 965 12.86 29.43 -0.44
CA ASP A 965 14.03 29.96 -1.14
C ASP A 965 13.83 30.07 -2.66
N PHE A 966 13.33 29.01 -3.29
CA PHE A 966 13.00 29.04 -4.72
C PHE A 966 11.89 30.05 -5.05
N GLN A 967 10.83 30.11 -4.24
CA GLN A 967 9.75 31.08 -4.41
C GLN A 967 10.27 32.53 -4.37
N ARG A 968 11.18 32.84 -3.44
CA ARG A 968 11.84 34.15 -3.34
C ARG A 968 12.61 34.50 -4.61
N PHE A 969 13.42 33.59 -5.13
CA PHE A 969 14.20 33.84 -6.35
C PHE A 969 13.36 33.87 -7.64
N ALA A 970 12.20 33.21 -7.67
CA ALA A 970 11.31 33.16 -8.82
C ALA A 970 10.40 34.39 -8.97
N THR A 971 10.50 35.38 -8.07
CA THR A 971 9.75 36.65 -8.12
C THR A 971 9.78 37.29 -9.52
N GLY A 972 8.60 37.52 -10.10
CA GLY A 972 8.47 38.03 -11.48
C GLY A 972 8.53 36.95 -12.57
N LEU A 973 8.22 35.70 -12.23
CA LEU A 973 7.85 34.61 -13.16
C LEU A 973 6.39 34.20 -12.88
N SER A 974 5.65 33.88 -13.94
CA SER A 974 4.24 33.42 -13.88
C SER A 974 4.03 32.23 -12.95
N GLU A 975 4.99 31.31 -12.94
CA GLU A 975 4.99 30.10 -12.15
C GLU A 975 5.09 30.41 -10.65
N ALA A 976 5.77 31.50 -10.27
CA ALA A 976 5.83 31.96 -8.88
C ALA A 976 4.51 32.54 -8.39
N GLU A 977 3.77 33.25 -9.26
CA GLU A 977 2.43 33.75 -8.94
C GLU A 977 1.45 32.58 -8.76
N ALA A 978 1.54 31.56 -9.62
CA ALA A 978 0.72 30.36 -9.51
C ALA A 978 1.03 29.53 -8.23
N THR A 979 2.30 29.27 -7.92
CA THR A 979 2.69 28.49 -6.73
C THR A 979 2.52 29.26 -5.42
N ALA A 980 2.54 30.60 -5.44
CA ALA A 980 2.27 31.41 -4.25
C ALA A 980 0.92 31.07 -3.59
N VAL A 981 -0.11 30.82 -4.40
CA VAL A 981 -1.45 30.47 -3.92
C VAL A 981 -1.43 29.12 -3.19
N SER A 982 -0.77 28.10 -3.75
CA SER A 982 -0.61 26.80 -3.10
C SER A 982 0.25 26.89 -1.84
N ILE A 983 1.32 27.70 -1.85
CA ILE A 983 2.19 27.93 -0.68
C ILE A 983 1.43 28.61 0.47
N ALA A 984 0.59 29.61 0.16
CA ALA A 984 -0.29 30.24 1.14
C ALA A 984 -1.28 29.22 1.73
N ALA A 985 -1.96 28.43 0.88
CA ALA A 985 -2.91 27.40 1.31
C ALA A 985 -2.26 26.31 2.20
N ILE A 986 -1.04 25.85 1.89
CA ILE A 986 -0.29 24.92 2.74
C ILE A 986 0.07 25.57 4.09
N THR A 987 0.37 26.87 4.10
CA THR A 987 0.71 27.61 5.32
C THR A 987 -0.51 27.76 6.22
N GLU A 988 -1.58 28.36 5.69
CA GLU A 988 -2.83 28.63 6.40
C GLU A 988 -3.53 27.34 6.84
N GLY A 989 -3.59 26.34 5.96
CA GLY A 989 -4.15 25.02 6.24
C GLY A 989 -3.24 24.08 7.03
N ARG A 990 -2.05 24.52 7.46
CA ARG A 990 -1.04 23.71 8.18
C ARG A 990 -0.70 22.37 7.50
N GLY A 991 -0.69 22.38 6.17
CA GLY A 991 -0.64 21.21 5.30
C GLY A 991 0.73 20.53 5.17
N LEU A 992 1.75 20.88 5.97
CA LEU A 992 3.11 20.33 5.82
C LEU A 992 3.16 18.80 5.85
N LEU A 993 2.24 18.15 6.58
CA LEU A 993 2.17 16.68 6.70
C LEU A 993 1.09 16.02 5.82
N ALA A 994 0.46 16.75 4.88
CA ALA A 994 -0.54 16.17 3.98
C ALA A 994 0.05 15.04 3.11
N GLU A 995 -0.74 14.03 2.76
CA GLU A 995 -0.34 12.97 1.81
C GLU A 995 -1.25 13.00 0.58
N PRO A 996 -0.70 13.07 -0.65
CA PRO A 996 0.73 13.08 -0.98
C PRO A 996 1.44 14.39 -0.61
N ASP A 997 2.72 14.30 -0.22
CA ASP A 997 3.54 15.48 0.14
C ASP A 997 3.39 16.64 -0.86
N PRO A 998 2.88 17.82 -0.42
CA PRO A 998 2.59 18.93 -1.31
C PRO A 998 3.86 19.64 -1.82
N VAL A 999 4.98 19.56 -1.09
CA VAL A 999 6.17 20.39 -1.30
C VAL A 999 6.95 20.06 -2.59
N PRO A 1000 7.30 18.79 -2.90
CA PRO A 1000 8.31 18.51 -3.94
C PRO A 1000 7.91 18.94 -5.36
N GLU A 1001 6.64 18.81 -5.75
CA GLU A 1001 6.22 19.22 -7.10
C GLU A 1001 6.14 20.74 -7.25
N LEU A 1002 5.89 21.50 -6.18
CA LEU A 1002 5.96 22.97 -6.20
C LEU A 1002 7.42 23.43 -6.33
N THR A 1003 8.33 22.82 -5.55
CA THR A 1003 9.79 23.03 -5.66
C THR A 1003 10.28 22.76 -7.08
N LYS A 1004 9.83 21.65 -7.68
CA LYS A 1004 10.17 21.21 -9.04
C LYS A 1004 9.62 22.12 -10.13
N GLN A 1005 8.40 22.68 -9.97
CA GLN A 1005 7.85 23.70 -10.86
C GLN A 1005 8.73 24.96 -10.84
N LEU A 1006 9.01 25.50 -9.66
CA LEU A 1006 9.82 26.71 -9.48
C LEU A 1006 11.26 26.51 -9.96
N ALA A 1007 11.90 25.40 -9.59
CA ALA A 1007 13.25 25.05 -10.06
C ALA A 1007 13.30 24.89 -11.59
N THR A 1008 12.21 24.41 -12.23
CA THR A 1008 12.13 24.32 -13.70
C THR A 1008 11.98 25.70 -14.34
N ALA A 1009 11.07 26.55 -13.85
CA ALA A 1009 10.92 27.92 -14.33
C ALA A 1009 12.21 28.75 -14.16
N LEU A 1010 12.86 28.61 -13.01
CA LEU A 1010 14.17 29.23 -12.72
C LEU A 1010 15.29 28.69 -13.59
N ARG A 1011 15.35 27.37 -13.84
CA ARG A 1011 16.34 26.78 -14.76
C ARG A 1011 16.19 27.35 -16.18
N LEU A 1012 14.96 27.42 -16.70
CA LEU A 1012 14.68 27.98 -18.02
C LEU A 1012 15.01 29.47 -18.09
N ALA A 1013 14.64 30.25 -17.07
CA ALA A 1013 14.97 31.67 -16.98
C ALA A 1013 16.49 31.93 -16.88
N LEU A 1014 17.21 31.12 -16.09
CA LEU A 1014 18.67 31.19 -15.98
C LEU A 1014 19.36 30.77 -17.28
N GLY A 1015 18.98 29.64 -17.87
CA GLY A 1015 19.53 29.13 -19.13
C GLY A 1015 19.42 30.19 -20.22
N LYS A 1016 18.19 30.67 -20.46
CA LYS A 1016 17.93 31.73 -21.43
C LYS A 1016 18.76 32.99 -21.15
N LEU A 1017 18.80 33.51 -19.91
CA LEU A 1017 19.59 34.71 -19.61
C LEU A 1017 21.10 34.50 -19.77
N GLN A 1018 21.63 33.29 -19.58
CA GLN A 1018 23.04 32.98 -19.82
C GLN A 1018 23.36 32.85 -21.32
N ASP A 1019 22.40 32.42 -22.13
CA ASP A 1019 22.52 32.36 -23.58
C ASP A 1019 22.36 33.75 -24.19
N ASP A 1020 21.31 34.51 -23.83
CA ASP A 1020 21.10 35.92 -24.21
C ASP A 1020 22.33 36.79 -23.86
N LEU A 1021 22.94 36.58 -22.69
CA LEU A 1021 24.20 37.24 -22.30
C LEU A 1021 25.37 36.84 -23.19
N ALA A 1022 25.61 35.54 -23.42
CA ALA A 1022 26.70 35.08 -24.28
C ALA A 1022 26.56 35.63 -25.71
N ASP A 1023 25.32 35.66 -26.23
CA ASP A 1023 24.98 36.26 -27.52
C ASP A 1023 25.25 37.77 -27.54
N ALA A 1024 24.89 38.50 -26.48
CA ALA A 1024 25.14 39.94 -26.37
C ALA A 1024 26.63 40.29 -26.30
N PHE A 1025 27.42 39.51 -25.55
CA PHE A 1025 28.88 39.64 -25.52
C PHE A 1025 29.49 39.34 -26.90
N SER A 1026 29.12 38.22 -27.53
CA SER A 1026 29.60 37.86 -28.88
C SER A 1026 29.26 38.92 -29.95
N LYS A 1027 28.04 39.46 -29.92
CA LYS A 1027 27.63 40.58 -30.80
C LYS A 1027 28.39 41.88 -30.50
N GLY A 1028 28.82 42.09 -29.26
CA GLY A 1028 29.70 43.19 -28.85
C GLY A 1028 31.14 43.02 -29.35
N GLU A 1029 31.71 41.82 -29.17
CA GLU A 1029 33.05 41.45 -29.65
C GLU A 1029 33.14 41.54 -31.18
N ALA A 1030 32.13 41.07 -31.91
CA ALA A 1030 32.05 41.22 -33.37
C ALA A 1030 32.04 42.70 -33.81
N LYS A 1031 31.33 43.58 -33.08
CA LYS A 1031 31.33 45.03 -33.34
C LYS A 1031 32.67 45.69 -33.04
N LEU A 1032 33.41 45.24 -32.02
CA LEU A 1032 34.77 45.69 -31.77
C LEU A 1032 35.73 45.20 -32.86
N ALA A 1033 35.70 43.92 -33.19
CA ALA A 1033 36.57 43.33 -34.22
C ALA A 1033 36.38 43.97 -35.60
N ALA A 1034 35.16 44.38 -35.95
CA ALA A 1034 34.85 45.10 -37.18
C ALA A 1034 35.25 46.59 -37.17
N SER A 1035 35.67 47.16 -36.04
CA SER A 1035 36.02 48.58 -35.92
C SER A 1035 37.49 48.84 -36.29
N PRO A 1036 37.78 49.69 -37.29
CA PRO A 1036 39.16 50.07 -37.64
C PRO A 1036 39.91 50.71 -36.46
N VAL A 1037 39.19 51.45 -35.61
CA VAL A 1037 39.72 52.12 -34.41
C VAL A 1037 40.22 51.10 -33.39
N TRP A 1038 39.51 49.98 -33.23
CA TRP A 1038 39.89 48.88 -32.32
C TRP A 1038 41.01 48.01 -32.90
N ALA A 1039 40.92 47.67 -34.19
CA ALA A 1039 41.94 46.90 -34.89
C ALA A 1039 43.31 47.62 -34.88
N GLY A 1040 43.32 48.95 -34.97
CA GLY A 1040 44.52 49.79 -34.87
C GLY A 1040 45.10 49.98 -33.47
N ARG A 1041 44.79 49.12 -32.48
CA ARG A 1041 45.34 49.15 -31.10
C ARG A 1041 46.23 47.93 -30.82
N THR A 1042 47.25 48.11 -29.98
CA THR A 1042 48.08 46.99 -29.50
C THR A 1042 47.28 46.04 -28.61
N ASP A 1043 47.73 44.78 -28.46
CA ASP A 1043 47.05 43.80 -27.60
C ASP A 1043 47.00 44.26 -26.12
N GLU A 1044 48.05 44.92 -25.64
CA GLU A 1044 48.12 45.54 -24.31
C GLU A 1044 47.09 46.67 -24.13
N GLN A 1045 46.93 47.54 -25.14
CA GLN A 1045 45.89 48.57 -25.14
C GLN A 1045 44.48 47.94 -25.15
N ARG A 1046 44.25 46.93 -26.00
CA ARG A 1046 42.96 46.21 -26.07
C ARG A 1046 42.63 45.51 -24.76
N ALA A 1047 43.60 44.84 -24.12
CA ALA A 1047 43.44 44.21 -22.81
C ALA A 1047 43.12 45.23 -21.71
N THR A 1048 43.80 46.39 -21.73
CA THR A 1048 43.56 47.48 -20.78
C THR A 1048 42.13 48.03 -20.90
N ILE A 1049 41.68 48.35 -22.12
CA ILE A 1049 40.32 48.86 -22.36
C ILE A 1049 39.27 47.79 -22.03
N ALA A 1050 39.50 46.53 -22.40
CA ALA A 1050 38.59 45.43 -22.12
C ALA A 1050 38.41 45.18 -20.61
N THR A 1051 39.47 45.34 -19.83
CA THR A 1051 39.43 45.28 -18.36
C THR A 1051 38.65 46.48 -17.80
N ALA A 1052 38.98 47.70 -18.22
CA ALA A 1052 38.35 48.93 -17.74
C ALA A 1052 36.84 49.02 -18.08
N CYS A 1053 36.43 48.49 -19.24
CA CYS A 1053 35.02 48.44 -19.66
C CYS A 1053 34.29 47.15 -19.22
N GLN A 1054 34.98 46.24 -18.52
CA GLN A 1054 34.46 44.94 -18.07
C GLN A 1054 33.79 44.13 -19.20
N LEU A 1055 34.56 43.87 -20.26
CA LEU A 1055 34.10 43.18 -21.48
C LEU A 1055 34.16 41.65 -21.41
N SER A 1056 34.72 41.08 -20.34
CA SER A 1056 34.74 39.62 -20.16
C SER A 1056 33.32 39.10 -19.85
N PRO A 1057 32.80 38.11 -20.59
CA PRO A 1057 31.54 37.47 -20.24
C PRO A 1057 31.64 36.73 -18.90
N PRO A 1058 30.58 36.70 -18.08
CA PRO A 1058 30.56 35.85 -16.89
C PRO A 1058 30.59 34.37 -17.28
N PRO A 1059 31.25 33.48 -16.51
CA PRO A 1059 31.20 32.05 -16.77
C PRO A 1059 29.76 31.54 -16.63
N LYS A 1060 29.33 30.64 -17.55
CA LYS A 1060 28.02 29.99 -17.43
C LYS A 1060 28.01 29.13 -16.16
N ALA A 1061 27.06 29.39 -15.27
CA ALA A 1061 26.83 28.60 -14.07
C ALA A 1061 26.19 27.25 -14.43
N ALA A 1062 26.48 26.24 -13.61
CA ALA A 1062 25.72 25.00 -13.64
C ALA A 1062 24.29 25.26 -13.11
N ILE A 1063 23.31 24.55 -13.69
CA ILE A 1063 21.86 24.72 -13.43
C ILE A 1063 21.10 23.37 -13.56
N GLY A 1064 21.81 22.26 -13.48
CA GLY A 1064 21.23 20.92 -13.56
C GLY A 1064 20.45 20.57 -12.30
N THR A 1065 21.10 20.58 -11.15
CA THR A 1065 20.47 20.25 -9.86
C THR A 1065 19.80 21.46 -9.20
N GLU A 1066 18.96 21.21 -8.20
CA GLU A 1066 18.40 22.26 -7.33
C GLU A 1066 19.48 23.10 -6.65
N ASP A 1067 20.51 22.44 -6.10
CA ASP A 1067 21.60 23.10 -5.38
C ASP A 1067 22.47 23.95 -6.32
N GLU A 1068 22.68 23.50 -7.57
CA GLU A 1068 23.34 24.28 -8.62
C GLU A 1068 22.54 25.54 -8.98
N ILE A 1069 21.22 25.42 -9.14
CA ILE A 1069 20.32 26.57 -9.42
C ILE A 1069 20.36 27.57 -8.26
N LEU A 1070 20.25 27.10 -7.01
CA LEU A 1070 20.33 27.97 -5.83
C LEU A 1070 21.71 28.61 -5.68
N ALA A 1071 22.81 27.89 -5.94
CA ALA A 1071 24.15 28.47 -5.95
C ALA A 1071 24.29 29.55 -7.04
N ALA A 1072 23.77 29.30 -8.24
CA ALA A 1072 23.77 30.26 -9.34
C ALA A 1072 22.95 31.53 -9.03
N LEU A 1073 21.84 31.41 -8.29
CA LEU A 1073 20.96 32.51 -7.89
C LEU A 1073 21.50 33.31 -6.70
N ASN A 1074 22.17 32.65 -5.75
CA ASN A 1074 22.88 33.33 -4.65
C ASN A 1074 24.13 34.08 -5.14
N ALA A 1075 24.86 33.52 -6.13
CA ALA A 1075 26.03 34.18 -6.70
C ALA A 1075 25.69 35.44 -7.55
N ARG A 1076 24.46 35.49 -8.08
CA ARG A 1076 23.89 36.63 -8.83
C ARG A 1076 22.38 36.40 -9.00
N SER A 1077 21.51 37.38 -8.82
CA SER A 1077 20.06 37.19 -9.03
C SER A 1077 19.66 37.13 -10.52
N LEU A 1078 18.38 36.86 -10.81
CA LEU A 1078 17.82 37.04 -12.17
C LEU A 1078 17.84 38.51 -12.60
N SER A 1079 17.48 39.43 -11.69
CA SER A 1079 17.55 40.88 -11.90
C SER A 1079 18.96 41.35 -12.24
N ASP A 1080 19.99 40.88 -11.53
CA ASP A 1080 21.38 41.26 -11.78
C ASP A 1080 21.95 40.71 -13.10
N ARG A 1081 21.34 39.65 -13.66
CA ARG A 1081 21.65 39.17 -15.02
C ARG A 1081 20.97 40.01 -16.08
N ARG A 1082 19.70 40.40 -15.88
CA ARG A 1082 18.97 41.34 -16.76
C ARG A 1082 19.69 42.70 -16.80
N ASN A 1083 19.99 43.28 -15.63
CA ASN A 1083 20.75 44.53 -15.49
C ASN A 1083 22.14 44.47 -16.15
N LEU A 1084 22.81 43.30 -16.16
CA LEU A 1084 24.05 43.11 -16.91
C LEU A 1084 23.80 43.08 -18.42
N LEU A 1085 22.80 42.33 -18.88
CA LEU A 1085 22.44 42.18 -20.29
C LEU A 1085 22.14 43.54 -20.94
N ASP A 1086 21.35 44.37 -20.27
CA ASP A 1086 21.02 45.73 -20.72
C ASP A 1086 22.25 46.66 -20.74
N ALA A 1087 23.20 46.44 -19.83
CA ALA A 1087 24.45 47.21 -19.75
C ALA A 1087 25.52 46.76 -20.76
N VAL A 1088 25.47 45.51 -21.28
CA VAL A 1088 26.49 44.97 -22.19
C VAL A 1088 26.68 45.83 -23.45
N PRO A 1089 25.64 46.22 -24.21
CA PRO A 1089 25.81 47.10 -25.37
C PRO A 1089 26.51 48.43 -25.06
N GLN A 1090 26.24 49.02 -23.89
CA GLN A 1090 26.88 50.27 -23.45
C GLN A 1090 28.35 50.07 -23.06
N ARG A 1091 28.72 48.93 -22.48
CA ARG A 1091 30.12 48.57 -22.20
C ARG A 1091 30.95 48.50 -23.47
N PHE A 1092 30.43 47.84 -24.50
CA PHE A 1092 31.09 47.73 -25.81
C PHE A 1092 31.14 49.08 -26.56
N ALA A 1093 30.09 49.91 -26.46
CA ALA A 1093 30.12 51.28 -26.99
C ALA A 1093 31.18 52.15 -26.29
N ARG A 1094 31.31 52.06 -24.96
CA ARG A 1094 32.35 52.76 -24.21
C ARG A 1094 33.76 52.28 -24.59
N ALA A 1095 33.95 50.98 -24.84
CA ALA A 1095 35.24 50.46 -25.29
C ALA A 1095 35.67 51.02 -26.66
N LEU A 1096 34.73 51.24 -27.58
CA LEU A 1096 34.99 51.98 -28.82
C LEU A 1096 35.37 53.45 -28.55
N GLU A 1097 34.72 54.11 -27.59
CA GLU A 1097 35.02 55.49 -27.22
C GLU A 1097 36.43 55.65 -26.64
N GLU A 1098 36.84 54.78 -25.71
CA GLU A 1098 38.20 54.80 -25.14
C GLU A 1098 39.27 54.43 -26.18
N ALA A 1099 39.00 53.48 -27.08
CA ALA A 1099 39.88 53.19 -28.21
C ALA A 1099 40.01 54.40 -29.16
N GLY A 1100 38.93 55.15 -29.38
CA GLY A 1100 38.92 56.39 -30.15
C GLY A 1100 39.79 57.48 -29.54
N LYS A 1101 39.68 57.73 -28.23
CA LYS A 1101 40.54 58.69 -27.51
C LYS A 1101 42.02 58.33 -27.64
N LEU A 1102 42.36 57.04 -27.53
CA LEU A 1102 43.75 56.57 -27.70
C LEU A 1102 44.21 56.62 -29.16
N ALA A 1103 43.31 56.51 -30.14
CA ALA A 1103 43.63 56.62 -31.56
C ALA A 1103 43.77 58.08 -32.02
N THR A 1104 43.16 59.04 -31.31
CA THR A 1104 43.23 60.47 -31.64
C THR A 1104 43.18 61.31 -30.34
N PRO A 1105 44.31 61.45 -29.62
CA PRO A 1105 44.35 62.10 -28.30
C PRO A 1105 43.93 63.58 -28.32
N ASP A 1106 44.26 64.30 -29.38
CA ASP A 1106 43.87 65.70 -29.60
C ASP A 1106 42.44 65.84 -30.17
N GLY A 1107 41.67 64.75 -30.16
CA GLY A 1107 40.33 64.66 -30.76
C GLY A 1107 39.25 65.36 -29.92
N VAL A 1108 38.57 66.35 -30.50
CA VAL A 1108 37.51 67.10 -29.83
C VAL A 1108 36.17 66.39 -29.99
N ARG A 1109 35.61 65.87 -28.89
CA ARG A 1109 34.26 65.26 -28.92
C ARG A 1109 33.17 66.30 -29.18
N VAL A 1110 32.22 65.96 -30.05
CA VAL A 1110 31.03 66.77 -30.36
C VAL A 1110 29.77 65.92 -30.17
N PRO A 1111 29.09 66.01 -29.01
CA PRO A 1111 27.85 65.29 -28.80
C PRO A 1111 26.75 65.84 -29.73
N LEU A 1112 26.19 64.96 -30.56
CA LEU A 1112 25.07 65.32 -31.44
C LEU A 1112 23.78 65.51 -30.60
N PRO A 1113 23.00 66.58 -30.83
CA PRO A 1113 21.77 66.81 -30.10
C PRO A 1113 20.72 65.74 -30.45
N ALA A 1114 20.04 65.17 -29.45
CA ALA A 1114 18.92 64.26 -29.70
C ALA A 1114 17.70 65.04 -30.20
N ALA A 1115 17.00 64.51 -31.21
CA ALA A 1115 15.77 65.09 -31.76
C ALA A 1115 14.75 63.99 -32.12
N VAL A 1116 13.47 64.30 -31.98
CA VAL A 1116 12.35 63.47 -32.47
C VAL A 1116 11.85 64.09 -33.76
N ILE A 1117 12.35 63.59 -34.88
CA ILE A 1117 12.14 64.13 -36.23
C ILE A 1117 10.90 63.50 -36.85
N LYS A 1118 9.96 64.34 -37.32
CA LYS A 1118 8.65 63.93 -37.87
C LYS A 1118 8.42 64.42 -39.30
N THR A 1119 9.18 65.41 -39.77
CA THR A 1119 9.10 65.99 -41.11
C THR A 1119 10.49 66.08 -41.76
N THR A 1120 10.53 66.28 -43.08
CA THR A 1120 11.79 66.42 -43.82
C THR A 1120 12.49 67.73 -43.47
N GLU A 1121 11.74 68.82 -43.28
CA GLU A 1121 12.26 70.10 -42.84
C GLU A 1121 12.88 70.03 -41.44
N GLU A 1122 12.31 69.25 -40.51
CA GLU A 1122 12.92 68.97 -39.20
C GLU A 1122 14.24 68.20 -39.34
N LEU A 1123 14.33 67.26 -40.29
CA LEU A 1123 15.57 66.52 -40.55
C LEU A 1123 16.66 67.44 -41.10
N ASP A 1124 16.34 68.28 -42.09
CA ASP A 1124 17.31 69.18 -42.71
C ASP A 1124 17.76 70.29 -41.75
N GLN A 1125 16.88 70.82 -40.90
CA GLN A 1125 17.25 71.75 -39.83
C GLN A 1125 18.17 71.09 -38.80
N TRP A 1126 17.88 69.84 -38.39
CA TRP A 1126 18.73 69.10 -37.46
C TRP A 1126 20.11 68.81 -38.05
N LEU A 1127 20.16 68.34 -39.31
CA LEU A 1127 21.41 68.10 -40.03
C LEU A 1127 22.23 69.39 -40.23
N ALA A 1128 21.59 70.53 -40.51
CA ALA A 1128 22.26 71.82 -40.62
C ALA A 1128 22.88 72.26 -39.27
N GLY A 1129 22.14 72.13 -38.17
CA GLY A 1129 22.63 72.41 -36.81
C GLY A 1129 23.80 71.51 -36.41
N VAL A 1130 23.68 70.20 -36.62
CA VAL A 1130 24.75 69.21 -36.45
C VAL A 1130 25.99 69.60 -37.26
N ARG A 1131 25.83 69.90 -38.55
CA ARG A 1131 26.94 70.28 -39.44
C ARG A 1131 27.67 71.52 -38.94
N GLN A 1132 26.94 72.56 -38.53
CA GLN A 1132 27.54 73.79 -37.99
C GLN A 1132 28.30 73.53 -36.69
N GLN A 1133 27.72 72.75 -35.78
CA GLN A 1133 28.34 72.36 -34.51
C GLN A 1133 29.66 71.58 -34.75
N VAL A 1134 29.66 70.62 -35.67
CA VAL A 1134 30.83 69.80 -36.03
C VAL A 1134 31.91 70.61 -36.74
N MET A 1135 31.54 71.48 -37.69
CA MET A 1135 32.52 72.32 -38.40
C MET A 1135 33.26 73.28 -37.46
N SER A 1136 32.56 73.92 -36.51
CA SER A 1136 33.17 74.82 -35.50
C SER A 1136 34.17 74.15 -34.53
N LYS A 1137 34.28 72.82 -34.61
CA LYS A 1137 35.11 71.97 -33.75
C LYS A 1137 36.24 71.30 -34.54
N LEU A 1138 36.00 70.99 -35.82
CA LEU A 1138 37.04 70.58 -36.78
C LEU A 1138 38.16 71.62 -36.92
N GLU A 1139 37.83 72.91 -36.79
CA GLU A 1139 38.80 74.01 -36.74
C GLU A 1139 39.78 73.94 -35.56
N LYS A 1140 39.54 73.07 -34.57
CA LYS A 1140 40.31 72.97 -33.32
C LYS A 1140 41.01 71.62 -33.14
N GLY A 1141 40.89 70.73 -34.12
CA GLY A 1141 41.42 69.37 -34.08
C GLY A 1141 40.46 68.38 -34.75
N PRO A 1142 40.86 67.10 -34.91
CA PRO A 1142 39.96 66.06 -35.40
C PRO A 1142 38.70 65.96 -34.51
N VAL A 1143 37.53 65.73 -35.10
CA VAL A 1143 36.28 65.62 -34.33
C VAL A 1143 35.87 64.16 -34.17
N ILE A 1144 35.48 63.81 -32.94
CA ILE A 1144 34.86 62.54 -32.58
C ILE A 1144 33.36 62.79 -32.34
N LEU A 1145 32.50 62.04 -33.03
CA LEU A 1145 31.03 62.10 -32.93
C LEU A 1145 30.51 61.00 -32.00
#